data_AF-A0A221W2Y0-F1
#
_entry.id   AF-A0A221W2Y0-F1
#
_cell.length_a   1.000
_cell.length_b   1.000
_cell.length_c   1.000
_cell.angle_alpha   90.00
_cell.angle_beta   90.00
_cell.angle_gamma   90.00
#
_symmetry.space_group_name_H-M   'P 1'
#
loop_
_entity.id
_entity.type
_entity.pdbx_description
1 polymer ?
#
loop_
_entity_poly.entity_id
_entity_poly.type
_entity_poly.pdbx_seq_one_letter_code
_entity_poly.pdbx_strand_id
1 'polypeptide(L)'
;MAARSSNNSATSPAERYAAARSRQAHPRLTEFLGELDFELDPFQVASCQALEGGHAVLVCAPTGAGKTVVGEFAVHLALAEGRKCFYTTPIKALSNQKYADLCARHGAANVGLLTGDAAVNGNAPVVVMTTEVLRNMLYAGSSSLDGLGYVVMDEVHYLADRFRGAVWEEVILHLPESVRLVSLSATVSNAEEFGEWLVAVRGDTSVVVDEHRPVPLWQHMMVGSRTMDLFGGESAGELKLNPHLLRQVQNTERAEPAWRGSRRDRAPRDRRNGVSHPARFRPPARPDVITRLGAAGLLPAIVFVFSRAGCDAAVTQCVRGGLRLTSEAEVEEIRRVIDRKTVGVPENDLAVLGYWEWRDALERGIAAHHAGMLPAFKETVEELFVRGLVRAVFATETLALGINMPARTVVLEKLVKYNGEAHVDLTPGEYTQLTGRAGRRGIDVEGHAVVMWQPGVDPRQVAGLASTRTYPLRSSFRPGYNMAVNLVHRVGVPAARDLLEQSFAQFQADRSVVGLSRRIERNDEALAGYRESARCHLGDFDEYMELRRRVSAREKVLAKQNSAGRRADAAASLERLRKGDVIAVPSGRRSGLAVVVDPGLDPLNEPRPLVVTEDRWAGRLSVVDFPTPVEALGRMRLPKHVEVRSPRSRRDLASALRDTGIAVPARGRSRSGAPHEDGELNTLRRALRSHPCHGCDSREDHARWAERHHRLQGENDQLRRKVAGTTHSLVRTFDRIRALLRSRGYLTPAPPVAGRGDTAVDAAAADSTAPGAPGTAVTSSAAATSADLPARPDSTAGEAAERRDVGEPDGPKPDSEIEHGAAEAERTVAASSEGRGTVVVVDEETISEHGRRLARIYSESDLLAAECLRHGVWRGLGPAELASVVSALVFESRRDTGPVAALPEGPVTTALAETLRIWADLEDDERRHRLDRTREPDAGFAWPVYRWARGESLERVLTAAESAGHELSAGDFVRWCRQVVDLLDQLRNVVGKGDPVGAAAGRAVTALRRGVVAMGTA
;
A
#
# COMPACT_ATOMS: atom_id res chain seq x y z
N MET A 1 33.27 -28.16 -23.95
CA MET A 1 33.18 -29.62 -24.16
C MET A 1 33.33 -30.35 -22.83
N ALA A 2 32.23 -30.77 -22.22
CA ALA A 2 32.24 -31.69 -21.08
C ALA A 2 31.01 -32.61 -21.14
N ALA A 3 31.22 -33.90 -20.87
CA ALA A 3 30.29 -35.02 -20.84
C ALA A 3 28.79 -34.75 -21.09
N ARG A 4 28.31 -35.07 -22.32
CA ARG A 4 26.92 -35.52 -22.51
C ARG A 4 26.77 -36.88 -21.84
N SER A 5 26.29 -36.91 -20.60
CA SER A 5 25.95 -38.16 -19.92
C SER A 5 24.75 -38.80 -20.60
N SER A 6 24.99 -39.93 -21.26
CA SER A 6 23.97 -40.66 -22.02
C SER A 6 22.99 -41.37 -21.10
N ASN A 7 21.78 -40.80 -20.92
CA ASN A 7 20.63 -41.55 -20.44
C ASN A 7 19.64 -41.78 -21.59
N ASN A 8 20.08 -42.57 -22.57
CA ASN A 8 19.36 -42.78 -23.82
C ASN A 8 18.30 -43.89 -23.66
N SER A 9 17.21 -43.60 -22.95
CA SER A 9 15.98 -44.39 -23.07
C SER A 9 15.48 -44.25 -24.51
N ALA A 10 15.66 -45.29 -25.32
CA ALA A 10 15.35 -45.27 -26.74
C ALA A 10 13.85 -45.00 -26.95
N THR A 11 13.52 -43.77 -27.33
CA THR A 11 12.13 -43.31 -27.49
C THR A 11 11.38 -44.20 -28.49
N SER A 12 10.17 -44.60 -28.10
CA SER A 12 9.38 -45.54 -28.90
C SER A 12 9.08 -44.95 -30.29
N PRO A 13 8.80 -45.77 -31.31
CA PRO A 13 8.35 -45.25 -32.61
C PRO A 13 7.11 -44.35 -32.48
N ALA A 14 6.23 -44.63 -31.51
CA ALA A 14 5.06 -43.80 -31.21
C ALA A 14 5.44 -42.45 -30.60
N GLU A 15 6.35 -42.40 -29.62
CA GLU A 15 6.88 -41.14 -29.05
C GLU A 15 7.61 -40.31 -30.11
N ARG A 16 8.43 -40.94 -30.95
CA ARG A 16 9.14 -40.24 -32.03
C ARG A 16 8.19 -39.68 -33.10
N TYR A 17 7.12 -40.40 -33.41
CA TYR A 17 6.05 -39.92 -34.29
C TYR A 17 5.27 -38.77 -33.65
N ALA A 18 4.90 -38.87 -32.37
CA ALA A 18 4.23 -37.81 -31.62
C ALA A 18 5.10 -36.54 -31.53
N ALA A 19 6.40 -36.68 -31.23
CA ALA A 19 7.34 -35.56 -31.19
C ALA A 19 7.62 -34.97 -32.59
N ALA A 20 7.57 -35.77 -33.67
CA ALA A 20 7.63 -35.25 -35.04
C ALA A 20 6.36 -34.46 -35.40
N ARG A 21 5.18 -34.98 -35.06
CA ARG A 21 3.89 -34.30 -35.28
C ARG A 21 3.77 -33.02 -34.45
N SER A 22 4.24 -33.02 -33.20
CA SER A 22 4.26 -31.83 -32.34
C SER A 22 5.16 -30.72 -32.92
N ARG A 23 6.33 -31.07 -33.47
CA ARG A 23 7.22 -30.10 -34.15
C ARG A 23 6.61 -29.56 -35.45
N GLN A 24 5.81 -30.34 -36.16
CA GLN A 24 5.06 -29.88 -37.33
C GLN A 24 3.87 -28.98 -36.96
N ALA A 25 3.25 -29.19 -35.79
CA ALA A 25 2.15 -28.37 -35.30
C ALA A 25 2.59 -27.00 -34.76
N HIS A 26 3.84 -26.92 -34.25
CA HIS A 26 4.42 -25.72 -33.64
C HIS A 26 5.78 -25.37 -34.27
N PRO A 27 5.81 -24.95 -35.55
CA PRO A 27 7.04 -24.62 -36.26
C PRO A 27 7.83 -23.46 -35.64
N ARG A 28 7.18 -22.41 -35.13
CA ARG A 28 7.86 -21.25 -34.51
C ARG A 28 8.47 -21.60 -33.15
N LEU A 29 7.77 -22.39 -32.34
CA LEU A 29 8.36 -22.94 -31.12
C LEU A 29 9.56 -23.85 -31.45
N THR A 30 9.48 -24.63 -32.54
CA THR A 30 10.59 -25.47 -32.99
C THR A 30 11.80 -24.65 -33.47
N GLU A 31 11.56 -23.53 -34.17
CA GLU A 31 12.58 -22.56 -34.57
C GLU A 31 13.26 -21.93 -33.35
N PHE A 32 12.47 -21.36 -32.43
CA PHE A 32 12.95 -20.75 -31.19
C PHE A 32 13.71 -21.73 -30.27
N LEU A 33 13.25 -22.98 -30.15
CA LEU A 33 13.97 -24.04 -29.43
C LEU A 33 15.36 -24.33 -30.02
N GLY A 34 15.58 -24.06 -31.31
CA GLY A 34 16.88 -24.17 -31.96
C GLY A 34 17.85 -23.03 -31.59
N GLU A 35 17.36 -21.92 -31.03
CA GLU A 35 18.14 -20.77 -30.58
C GLU A 35 18.58 -20.88 -29.11
N LEU A 36 18.05 -21.86 -28.35
CA LEU A 36 18.27 -22.00 -26.91
C LEU A 36 19.33 -23.07 -26.57
N ASP A 37 20.26 -22.73 -25.68
CA ASP A 37 21.26 -23.65 -25.12
C ASP A 37 20.70 -24.60 -24.03
N PHE A 38 19.39 -24.58 -23.76
CA PHE A 38 18.74 -25.33 -22.69
C PHE A 38 17.34 -25.82 -23.08
N GLU A 39 16.89 -26.90 -22.44
CA GLU A 39 15.54 -27.46 -22.62
C GLU A 39 14.49 -26.68 -21.82
N LEU A 40 13.28 -26.56 -22.37
CA LEU A 40 12.15 -25.88 -21.73
C LEU A 40 11.41 -26.81 -20.76
N ASP A 41 10.98 -26.26 -19.62
CA ASP A 41 10.12 -26.94 -18.65
C ASP A 41 8.71 -27.17 -19.25
N PRO A 42 7.94 -28.20 -18.84
CA PRO A 42 6.64 -28.52 -19.45
C PRO A 42 5.63 -27.34 -19.47
N PHE A 43 5.61 -26.52 -18.42
CA PHE A 43 4.74 -25.34 -18.36
C PHE A 43 5.16 -24.25 -19.37
N GLN A 44 6.46 -24.12 -19.65
CA GLN A 44 6.99 -23.18 -20.66
C GLN A 44 6.60 -23.66 -22.06
N VAL A 45 6.74 -24.95 -22.34
CA VAL A 45 6.31 -25.56 -23.61
C VAL A 45 4.81 -25.34 -23.83
N ALA A 46 3.97 -25.64 -22.83
CA ALA A 46 2.52 -25.44 -22.92
C ALA A 46 2.13 -23.96 -23.16
N SER A 47 2.82 -23.04 -22.48
CA SER A 47 2.61 -21.59 -22.65
C SER A 47 2.97 -21.12 -24.06
N CYS A 48 4.10 -21.58 -24.60
CA CYS A 48 4.52 -21.23 -25.96
C CYS A 48 3.61 -21.88 -27.03
N GLN A 49 3.15 -23.11 -26.82
CA GLN A 49 2.20 -23.78 -27.72
C GLN A 49 0.85 -23.03 -27.79
N ALA A 50 0.36 -22.52 -26.65
CA ALA A 50 -0.83 -21.67 -26.62
C ALA A 50 -0.61 -20.34 -27.36
N LEU A 51 0.55 -19.68 -27.17
CA LEU A 51 0.87 -18.45 -27.90
C LEU A 51 0.96 -18.63 -29.42
N GLU A 52 1.57 -19.72 -29.88
CA GLU A 52 1.64 -20.06 -31.30
C GLU A 52 0.28 -20.49 -31.86
N GLY A 53 -0.59 -21.09 -31.04
CA GLY A 53 -2.01 -21.30 -31.35
C GLY A 53 -2.83 -20.01 -31.46
N GLY A 54 -2.27 -18.86 -31.07
CA GLY A 54 -2.88 -17.54 -31.17
C GLY A 54 -3.58 -17.04 -29.90
N HIS A 55 -3.59 -17.84 -28.83
CA HIS A 55 -4.19 -17.53 -27.53
C HIS A 55 -3.37 -16.48 -26.77
N ALA A 56 -4.00 -15.68 -25.90
CA ALA A 56 -3.30 -14.99 -24.82
C ALA A 56 -2.87 -16.00 -23.73
N VAL A 57 -1.91 -15.66 -22.87
CA VAL A 57 -1.47 -16.57 -21.78
C VAL A 57 -1.27 -15.85 -20.45
N LEU A 58 -1.66 -16.53 -19.37
CA LEU A 58 -1.32 -16.21 -17.99
C LEU A 58 -0.42 -17.31 -17.43
N VAL A 59 0.82 -16.98 -17.08
CA VAL A 59 1.82 -17.92 -16.54
C VAL A 59 2.09 -17.62 -15.07
N CYS A 60 1.55 -18.42 -14.17
CA CYS A 60 1.76 -18.34 -12.73
C CYS A 60 2.76 -19.42 -12.29
N ALA A 61 4.03 -19.05 -12.08
CA ALA A 61 5.08 -19.99 -11.66
C ALA A 61 6.09 -19.33 -10.70
N PRO A 62 6.88 -20.10 -9.91
CA PRO A 62 7.77 -19.52 -8.90
C PRO A 62 8.81 -18.54 -9.45
N THR A 63 9.31 -17.66 -8.59
CA THR A 63 10.47 -16.82 -8.94
C THR A 63 11.69 -17.72 -9.16
N GLY A 64 12.41 -17.52 -10.27
CA GLY A 64 13.47 -18.43 -10.73
C GLY A 64 13.00 -19.60 -11.62
N ALA A 65 11.69 -19.79 -11.84
CA ALA A 65 11.17 -20.82 -12.74
C ALA A 65 11.43 -20.56 -14.24
N GLY A 66 12.06 -19.46 -14.63
CA GLY A 66 12.39 -19.17 -16.03
C GLY A 66 11.25 -18.61 -16.88
N LYS A 67 10.16 -18.13 -16.26
CA LYS A 67 8.97 -17.54 -16.93
C LYS A 67 9.28 -16.59 -18.10
N THR A 68 10.35 -15.81 -17.98
CA THR A 68 10.84 -14.85 -18.97
C THR A 68 10.93 -15.46 -20.38
N VAL A 69 11.25 -16.74 -20.52
CA VAL A 69 11.39 -17.42 -21.83
C VAL A 69 10.08 -17.41 -22.64
N VAL A 70 8.92 -17.38 -21.98
CA VAL A 70 7.60 -17.26 -22.63
C VAL A 70 7.40 -15.84 -23.19
N GLY A 71 7.87 -14.81 -22.48
CA GLY A 71 7.88 -13.43 -22.97
C GLY A 71 8.88 -13.23 -24.12
N GLU A 72 10.03 -13.90 -24.07
CA GLU A 72 11.01 -13.91 -25.16
C GLU A 72 10.46 -14.63 -26.41
N PHE A 73 9.69 -15.71 -26.24
CA PHE A 73 9.00 -16.36 -27.35
C PHE A 73 7.93 -15.46 -28.00
N ALA A 74 7.21 -14.65 -27.21
CA ALA A 74 6.28 -13.66 -27.74
C ALA A 74 6.97 -12.56 -28.56
N VAL A 75 8.21 -12.18 -28.19
CA VAL A 75 9.06 -11.30 -28.99
C VAL A 75 9.46 -11.98 -30.31
N HIS A 76 9.88 -13.24 -30.27
CA HIS A 76 10.21 -14.03 -31.46
C HIS A 76 9.01 -14.15 -32.42
N LEU A 77 7.81 -14.48 -31.91
CA LEU A 77 6.57 -14.53 -32.70
C LEU A 77 6.24 -13.18 -33.36
N ALA A 78 6.31 -12.07 -32.61
CA ALA A 78 6.01 -10.75 -33.16
C ALA A 78 6.96 -10.38 -34.32
N LEU A 79 8.26 -10.60 -34.16
CA LEU A 79 9.26 -10.38 -35.21
C LEU A 79 9.00 -11.28 -36.43
N ALA A 80 8.65 -12.55 -36.20
CA ALA A 80 8.33 -13.51 -37.25
C ALA A 80 7.02 -13.22 -38.00
N GLU A 81 6.06 -12.53 -37.36
CA GLU A 81 4.82 -12.00 -37.96
C GLU A 81 5.01 -10.61 -38.61
N GLY A 82 6.15 -9.94 -38.42
CA GLY A 82 6.35 -8.55 -38.82
C GLY A 82 5.52 -7.54 -38.01
N ARG A 83 5.07 -7.92 -36.81
CA ARG A 83 4.29 -7.08 -35.87
C ARG A 83 5.18 -6.55 -34.75
N LYS A 84 4.68 -5.57 -34.00
CA LYS A 84 5.39 -5.05 -32.81
C LYS A 84 5.11 -5.89 -31.56
N CYS A 85 6.11 -5.99 -30.69
CA CYS A 85 5.99 -6.50 -29.32
C CYS A 85 6.42 -5.43 -28.31
N PHE A 86 5.56 -5.12 -27.34
CA PHE A 86 5.93 -4.26 -26.21
C PHE A 86 6.14 -5.09 -24.95
N TYR A 87 7.34 -5.01 -24.37
CA TYR A 87 7.72 -5.73 -23.15
C TYR A 87 7.65 -4.75 -21.96
N THR A 88 6.60 -4.87 -21.16
CA THR A 88 6.41 -4.04 -19.96
C THR A 88 6.99 -4.70 -18.72
N THR A 89 7.66 -3.91 -17.88
CA THR A 89 8.16 -4.35 -16.57
C THR A 89 7.72 -3.37 -15.48
N PRO A 90 7.61 -3.80 -14.21
CA PRO A 90 7.20 -2.91 -13.14
C PRO A 90 8.27 -1.87 -12.79
N ILE A 91 9.56 -2.01 -13.10
CA ILE A 91 10.60 -1.10 -12.57
C ILE A 91 11.64 -0.76 -13.65
N LYS A 92 12.05 0.52 -13.71
CA LYS A 92 13.07 1.01 -14.66
C LYS A 92 14.34 0.15 -14.72
N ALA A 93 14.83 -0.35 -13.57
CA ALA A 93 15.97 -1.27 -13.50
C ALA A 93 15.73 -2.59 -14.25
N LEU A 94 14.52 -3.16 -14.14
CA LEU A 94 14.10 -4.33 -14.91
C LEU A 94 13.97 -4.01 -16.40
N SER A 95 13.38 -2.87 -16.76
CA SER A 95 13.29 -2.43 -18.17
C SER A 95 14.68 -2.26 -18.80
N ASN A 96 15.65 -1.68 -18.07
CA ASN A 96 17.03 -1.54 -18.54
C ASN A 96 17.72 -2.91 -18.70
N GLN A 97 17.52 -3.83 -17.75
CA GLN A 97 18.06 -5.19 -17.84
C GLN A 97 17.46 -5.95 -19.03
N LYS A 98 16.13 -5.92 -19.19
CA LYS A 98 15.43 -6.59 -20.30
C LYS A 98 15.76 -5.98 -21.66
N TYR A 99 16.00 -4.67 -21.72
CA TYR A 99 16.52 -4.01 -22.92
C TYR A 99 17.91 -4.53 -23.30
N ALA A 100 18.83 -4.68 -22.34
CA ALA A 100 20.15 -5.25 -22.59
C ALA A 100 20.06 -6.72 -23.04
N ASP A 101 19.26 -7.53 -22.35
CA ASP A 101 19.03 -8.96 -22.67
C ASP A 101 18.49 -9.13 -24.12
N LEU A 102 17.48 -8.34 -24.51
CA LEU A 102 16.86 -8.41 -25.83
C LEU A 102 17.74 -7.79 -26.93
N CYS A 103 18.49 -6.71 -26.63
CA CYS A 103 19.49 -6.16 -27.55
C CYS A 103 20.58 -7.18 -27.87
N ALA A 104 21.00 -8.00 -26.91
CA ALA A 104 22.01 -9.04 -27.12
C ALA A 104 21.52 -10.16 -28.04
N ARG A 105 20.20 -10.48 -28.02
CA ARG A 105 19.60 -11.53 -28.86
C ARG A 105 19.14 -11.04 -30.24
N HIS A 106 18.44 -9.91 -30.30
CA HIS A 106 17.77 -9.42 -31.52
C HIS A 106 18.47 -8.22 -32.17
N GLY A 107 19.52 -7.68 -31.55
CA GLY A 107 20.29 -6.53 -32.02
C GLY A 107 19.65 -5.18 -31.66
N ALA A 108 20.48 -4.19 -31.33
CA ALA A 108 20.04 -2.86 -30.88
C ALA A 108 19.22 -2.06 -31.91
N ALA A 109 19.27 -2.42 -33.20
CA ALA A 109 18.42 -1.81 -34.22
C ALA A 109 16.94 -2.23 -34.09
N ASN A 110 16.67 -3.44 -33.60
CA ASN A 110 15.32 -4.02 -33.49
C ASN A 110 14.68 -3.81 -32.11
N VAL A 111 15.42 -3.27 -31.15
CA VAL A 111 14.98 -3.13 -29.76
C VAL A 111 15.10 -1.67 -29.32
N GLY A 112 14.03 -1.16 -28.70
CA GLY A 112 13.96 0.16 -28.07
C GLY A 112 13.71 0.09 -26.56
N LEU A 113 13.93 1.21 -25.89
CA LEU A 113 13.67 1.43 -24.47
C LEU A 113 12.85 2.72 -24.30
N LEU A 114 11.67 2.63 -23.69
CA LEU A 114 10.87 3.80 -23.30
C LEU A 114 10.57 3.77 -21.80
N THR A 115 11.20 4.67 -21.06
CA THR A 115 10.96 4.89 -19.62
C THR A 115 10.62 6.36 -19.41
N GLY A 116 10.20 6.74 -18.20
CA GLY A 116 9.88 8.15 -17.90
C GLY A 116 11.05 9.13 -18.10
N ASP A 117 12.30 8.65 -18.02
CA ASP A 117 13.54 9.43 -18.07
C ASP A 117 14.46 9.12 -19.27
N ALA A 118 14.30 7.98 -19.94
CA ALA A 118 15.08 7.62 -21.13
C ALA A 118 14.21 7.09 -22.27
N ALA A 119 14.46 7.58 -23.48
CA ALA A 119 13.81 7.15 -24.72
C ALA A 119 14.86 6.83 -25.80
N VAL A 120 15.04 5.54 -26.09
CA VAL A 120 16.02 5.00 -27.06
C VAL A 120 15.26 4.17 -28.09
N ASN A 121 15.47 4.47 -29.38
CA ASN A 121 14.87 3.71 -30.50
C ASN A 121 13.36 3.41 -30.35
N GLY A 122 12.57 4.41 -29.93
CA GLY A 122 11.16 4.23 -29.51
C GLY A 122 10.17 3.76 -30.58
N ASN A 123 10.59 3.62 -31.83
CA ASN A 123 9.79 3.09 -32.95
C ASN A 123 10.25 1.69 -33.41
N ALA A 124 11.16 1.06 -32.66
CA ALA A 124 11.61 -0.31 -32.90
C ALA A 124 10.45 -1.32 -32.94
N PRO A 125 10.60 -2.47 -33.63
CA PRO A 125 9.61 -3.55 -33.61
C PRO A 125 9.45 -4.15 -32.20
N VAL A 126 10.51 -4.17 -31.39
CA VAL A 126 10.45 -4.57 -29.98
C VAL A 126 10.72 -3.34 -29.12
N VAL A 127 9.85 -3.02 -28.16
CA VAL A 127 10.09 -1.90 -27.23
C VAL A 127 9.91 -2.36 -25.79
N VAL A 128 10.98 -2.25 -25.01
CA VAL A 128 10.95 -2.47 -23.56
C VAL A 128 10.53 -1.18 -22.87
N MET A 129 9.59 -1.23 -21.95
CA MET A 129 9.09 -0.03 -21.27
C MET A 129 8.62 -0.29 -19.83
N THR A 130 8.31 0.77 -19.09
CA THR A 130 7.54 0.68 -17.85
C THR A 130 6.05 0.73 -18.13
N THR A 131 5.22 0.05 -17.34
CA THR A 131 3.76 -0.07 -17.54
C THR A 131 3.07 1.29 -17.68
N GLU A 132 3.52 2.31 -16.95
CA GLU A 132 3.02 3.70 -17.04
C GLU A 132 3.19 4.32 -18.43
N VAL A 133 4.27 3.99 -19.14
CA VAL A 133 4.53 4.53 -20.48
C VAL A 133 3.53 3.95 -21.47
N LEU A 134 3.27 2.64 -21.41
CA LEU A 134 2.23 2.01 -22.24
C LEU A 134 0.85 2.60 -21.95
N ARG A 135 0.49 2.74 -20.68
CA ARG A 135 -0.76 3.38 -20.23
C ARG A 135 -0.92 4.79 -20.80
N ASN A 136 0.13 5.61 -20.75
CA ASN A 136 0.12 6.96 -21.30
C ASN A 136 0.04 6.97 -22.85
N MET A 137 0.66 6.00 -23.54
CA MET A 137 0.54 5.84 -25.00
C MET A 137 -0.88 5.45 -25.42
N LEU A 138 -1.54 4.58 -24.65
CA LEU A 138 -2.94 4.18 -24.87
C LEU A 138 -3.90 5.36 -24.72
N TYR A 139 -3.76 6.16 -23.65
CA TYR A 139 -4.58 7.37 -23.48
C TYR A 139 -4.32 8.43 -24.55
N ALA A 140 -3.06 8.62 -24.96
CA ALA A 140 -2.71 9.58 -25.99
C ALA A 140 -3.07 9.15 -27.43
N GLY A 141 -3.49 7.90 -27.64
CA GLY A 141 -3.73 7.35 -28.99
C GLY A 141 -2.48 7.37 -29.87
N SER A 142 -1.32 7.01 -29.28
CA SER A 142 -0.02 7.11 -29.97
C SER A 142 0.08 6.18 -31.19
N SER A 143 0.46 6.71 -32.35
CA SER A 143 0.75 5.93 -33.58
C SER A 143 1.93 4.96 -33.42
N SER A 144 2.74 5.07 -32.37
CA SER A 144 3.72 4.02 -32.05
C SER A 144 3.03 2.67 -31.72
N LEU A 145 1.74 2.66 -31.35
CA LEU A 145 0.91 1.46 -31.18
C LEU A 145 0.54 0.79 -32.52
N ASP A 146 0.69 1.46 -33.66
CA ASP A 146 0.32 0.91 -34.96
C ASP A 146 1.14 -0.35 -35.27
N GLY A 147 0.46 -1.45 -35.61
CA GLY A 147 1.09 -2.76 -35.85
C GLY A 147 1.43 -3.55 -34.58
N LEU A 148 1.04 -3.10 -33.38
CA LEU A 148 1.16 -3.88 -32.15
C LEU A 148 0.41 -5.22 -32.27
N GLY A 149 1.09 -6.31 -31.94
CA GLY A 149 0.52 -7.66 -31.91
C GLY A 149 0.61 -8.34 -30.56
N TYR A 150 1.66 -8.05 -29.80
CA TYR A 150 1.95 -8.71 -28.54
C TYR A 150 2.31 -7.70 -27.46
N VAL A 151 1.77 -7.88 -26.25
CA VAL A 151 2.22 -7.18 -25.04
C VAL A 151 2.62 -8.21 -23.99
N VAL A 152 3.88 -8.14 -23.56
CA VAL A 152 4.36 -8.89 -22.40
C VAL A 152 4.20 -8.03 -21.15
N MET A 153 3.55 -8.60 -20.14
CA MET A 153 3.31 -8.03 -18.82
C MET A 153 4.09 -8.84 -17.79
N ASP A 154 5.35 -8.47 -17.57
CA ASP A 154 6.24 -9.18 -16.65
C ASP A 154 5.97 -8.80 -15.19
N GLU A 155 6.01 -9.77 -14.28
CA GLU A 155 5.64 -9.60 -12.87
C GLU A 155 4.21 -9.00 -12.66
N VAL A 156 3.19 -9.48 -13.39
CA VAL A 156 1.79 -8.98 -13.36
C VAL A 156 1.15 -8.94 -11.96
N HIS A 157 1.67 -9.69 -10.99
CA HIS A 157 1.23 -9.64 -9.58
C HIS A 157 1.45 -8.28 -8.90
N TYR A 158 2.21 -7.35 -9.51
CA TYR A 158 2.25 -5.94 -9.11
C TYR A 158 0.91 -5.21 -9.28
N LEU A 159 -0.08 -5.82 -9.92
CA LEU A 159 -1.48 -5.37 -9.91
C LEU A 159 -2.05 -5.20 -8.48
N ALA A 160 -1.49 -5.90 -7.48
CA ALA A 160 -1.86 -5.70 -6.07
C ALA A 160 -1.09 -4.55 -5.36
N ASP A 161 -0.16 -3.87 -6.03
CA ASP A 161 0.54 -2.71 -5.46
C ASP A 161 -0.45 -1.53 -5.26
N ARG A 162 -0.45 -0.93 -4.07
CA ARG A 162 -1.42 0.12 -3.68
C ARG A 162 -1.35 1.37 -4.55
N PHE A 163 -0.18 1.72 -5.08
CA PHE A 163 0.06 2.98 -5.78
C PHE A 163 0.08 2.80 -7.31
N ARG A 164 0.51 1.63 -7.77
CA ARG A 164 0.80 1.38 -9.20
C ARG A 164 -0.05 0.27 -9.82
N GLY A 165 -0.73 -0.55 -9.01
CA GLY A 165 -1.54 -1.65 -9.49
C GLY A 165 -2.69 -1.23 -10.42
N ALA A 166 -3.29 -0.06 -10.17
CA ALA A 166 -4.32 0.50 -11.05
C ALA A 166 -3.86 0.65 -12.51
N VAL A 167 -2.60 1.02 -12.74
CA VAL A 167 -2.00 1.18 -14.08
C VAL A 167 -2.00 -0.15 -14.86
N TRP A 168 -1.88 -1.29 -14.18
CA TRP A 168 -1.91 -2.62 -14.80
C TRP A 168 -3.30 -2.94 -15.34
N GLU A 169 -4.35 -2.72 -14.52
CA GLU A 169 -5.73 -2.91 -14.95
C GLU A 169 -6.12 -1.92 -16.06
N GLU A 170 -5.70 -0.66 -15.98
CA GLU A 170 -5.91 0.32 -17.05
C GLU A 170 -5.31 -0.16 -18.38
N VAL A 171 -4.10 -0.72 -18.39
CA VAL A 171 -3.50 -1.27 -19.63
C VAL A 171 -4.29 -2.47 -20.15
N ILE A 172 -4.64 -3.42 -19.29
CA ILE A 172 -5.35 -4.65 -19.70
C ILE A 172 -6.72 -4.32 -20.31
N LEU A 173 -7.46 -3.39 -19.71
CA LEU A 173 -8.78 -2.95 -20.18
C LEU A 173 -8.72 -2.10 -21.46
N HIS A 174 -7.68 -1.28 -21.67
CA HIS A 174 -7.60 -0.35 -22.81
C HIS A 174 -6.80 -0.86 -24.01
N LEU A 175 -6.13 -2.01 -23.91
CA LEU A 175 -5.46 -2.62 -25.06
C LEU A 175 -6.48 -3.03 -26.13
N PRO A 176 -6.21 -2.85 -27.44
CA PRO A 176 -7.08 -3.37 -28.49
C PRO A 176 -7.22 -4.90 -28.38
N GLU A 177 -8.41 -5.45 -28.67
CA GLU A 177 -8.67 -6.91 -28.65
C GLU A 177 -7.71 -7.70 -29.57
N SER A 178 -7.25 -7.08 -30.66
CA SER A 178 -6.29 -7.67 -31.62
C SER A 178 -4.85 -7.81 -31.11
N VAL A 179 -4.59 -7.42 -29.85
CA VAL A 179 -3.29 -7.54 -29.16
C VAL A 179 -3.34 -8.70 -28.16
N ARG A 180 -2.47 -9.69 -28.39
CA ARG A 180 -2.29 -10.86 -27.53
C ARG A 180 -1.50 -10.49 -26.29
N LEU A 181 -2.01 -10.90 -25.13
CA LEU A 181 -1.43 -10.58 -23.82
C LEU A 181 -0.63 -11.76 -23.27
N VAL A 182 0.58 -11.48 -22.75
CA VAL A 182 1.46 -12.47 -22.13
C VAL A 182 1.75 -12.03 -20.69
N SER A 183 0.94 -12.51 -19.75
CA SER A 183 1.02 -12.13 -18.34
C SER A 183 1.89 -13.11 -17.56
N LEU A 184 3.06 -12.66 -17.08
CA LEU A 184 3.99 -13.49 -16.30
C LEU A 184 3.87 -13.14 -14.81
N SER A 185 3.63 -14.13 -13.95
CA SER A 185 3.33 -13.92 -12.53
C SER A 185 4.12 -14.84 -11.60
N ALA A 186 4.35 -14.39 -10.36
CA ALA A 186 4.67 -15.29 -9.26
C ALA A 186 3.45 -16.18 -8.93
N THR A 187 3.65 -17.22 -8.12
CA THR A 187 2.56 -18.12 -7.71
C THR A 187 1.54 -17.41 -6.81
N VAL A 188 0.34 -17.16 -7.34
CA VAL A 188 -0.80 -16.56 -6.64
C VAL A 188 -1.90 -17.61 -6.42
N SER A 189 -2.58 -17.58 -5.28
CA SER A 189 -3.52 -18.63 -4.85
C SER A 189 -4.88 -18.58 -5.57
N ASN A 190 -5.11 -17.52 -6.34
CA ASN A 190 -6.32 -17.26 -7.11
C ASN A 190 -5.99 -17.03 -8.60
N ALA A 191 -4.97 -17.73 -9.12
CA ALA A 191 -4.58 -17.67 -10.53
C ALA A 191 -5.77 -17.96 -11.48
N GLU A 192 -6.65 -18.89 -11.10
CA GLU A 192 -7.89 -19.18 -11.82
C GLU A 192 -8.86 -17.98 -11.83
N GLU A 193 -9.10 -17.32 -10.69
CA GLU A 193 -9.97 -16.13 -10.61
C GLU A 193 -9.43 -14.98 -11.49
N PHE A 194 -8.11 -14.77 -11.48
CA PHE A 194 -7.47 -13.77 -12.33
C PHE A 194 -7.52 -14.16 -13.82
N GLY A 195 -7.37 -15.45 -14.12
CA GLY A 195 -7.52 -15.99 -15.47
C GLY A 195 -8.95 -15.89 -16.00
N GLU A 196 -9.97 -16.20 -15.20
CA GLU A 196 -11.39 -16.00 -15.53
C GLU A 196 -11.69 -14.52 -15.84
N TRP A 197 -11.12 -13.59 -15.07
CA TRP A 197 -11.24 -12.15 -15.36
C TRP A 197 -10.57 -11.76 -16.68
N LEU A 198 -9.33 -12.24 -16.93
CA LEU A 198 -8.66 -12.02 -18.21
C LEU A 198 -9.49 -12.58 -19.37
N VAL A 199 -10.11 -13.76 -19.22
CA VAL A 199 -11.01 -14.33 -20.24
C VAL A 199 -12.24 -13.45 -20.45
N ALA A 200 -12.83 -12.90 -19.39
CA ALA A 200 -13.99 -12.01 -19.49
C ALA A 200 -13.70 -10.68 -20.21
N VAL A 201 -12.48 -10.13 -20.08
CA VAL A 201 -12.12 -8.79 -20.64
C VAL A 201 -11.20 -8.84 -21.87
N ARG A 202 -10.56 -9.98 -22.17
CA ARG A 202 -9.65 -10.18 -23.32
C ARG A 202 -10.08 -11.28 -24.27
N GLY A 203 -11.06 -12.11 -23.89
CA GLY A 203 -11.38 -13.34 -24.61
C GLY A 203 -10.33 -14.42 -24.43
N ASP A 204 -9.95 -15.09 -25.51
CA ASP A 204 -9.25 -16.37 -25.47
C ASP A 204 -7.87 -16.32 -24.78
N THR A 205 -7.82 -16.77 -23.52
CA THR A 205 -6.65 -16.71 -22.62
C THR A 205 -6.43 -18.07 -21.95
N SER A 206 -5.27 -18.68 -22.21
CA SER A 206 -4.83 -19.92 -21.55
C SER A 206 -4.16 -19.64 -20.21
N VAL A 207 -4.65 -20.28 -19.14
CA VAL A 207 -4.09 -20.17 -17.79
C VAL A 207 -3.15 -21.35 -17.54
N VAL A 208 -1.88 -21.06 -17.31
CA VAL A 208 -0.83 -22.05 -17.01
C VAL A 208 -0.30 -21.79 -15.60
N VAL A 209 -0.57 -22.72 -14.69
CA VAL A 209 -0.09 -22.68 -13.31
C VAL A 209 0.93 -23.80 -13.10
N ASP A 210 2.09 -23.44 -12.56
CA ASP A 210 3.10 -24.39 -12.09
C ASP A 210 3.51 -24.00 -10.67
N GLU A 211 3.63 -24.99 -9.78
CA GLU A 211 4.09 -24.77 -8.39
C GLU A 211 5.49 -25.33 -8.13
N HIS A 212 6.14 -25.88 -9.16
CA HIS A 212 7.44 -26.52 -9.03
C HIS A 212 8.56 -25.48 -8.99
N ARG A 213 9.35 -25.51 -7.91
CA ARG A 213 10.53 -24.65 -7.77
C ARG A 213 11.76 -25.42 -8.26
N PRO A 214 12.41 -25.01 -9.38
CA PRO A 214 13.52 -25.80 -9.96
C PRO A 214 14.73 -25.99 -9.05
N VAL A 215 14.94 -25.06 -8.11
CA VAL A 215 15.92 -25.18 -7.04
C VAL A 215 15.15 -25.28 -5.71
N PRO A 216 15.11 -26.45 -5.05
CA PRO A 216 14.46 -26.61 -3.74
C PRO A 216 14.94 -25.60 -2.70
N LEU A 217 14.06 -25.22 -1.77
CA LEU A 217 14.35 -24.25 -0.71
C LEU A 217 14.37 -24.92 0.67
N TRP A 218 15.53 -24.96 1.31
CA TRP A 218 15.65 -25.33 2.71
C TRP A 218 15.41 -24.14 3.62
N GLN A 219 14.62 -24.38 4.67
CA GLN A 219 14.24 -23.38 5.66
C GLN A 219 15.00 -23.65 6.94
N HIS A 220 15.75 -22.67 7.44
CA HIS A 220 16.61 -22.78 8.61
C HIS A 220 16.34 -21.64 9.60
N MET A 221 16.66 -21.88 10.86
CA MET A 221 16.71 -20.87 11.91
C MET A 221 18.08 -20.85 12.57
N MET A 222 18.68 -19.67 12.73
CA MET A 222 19.94 -19.50 13.46
C MET A 222 19.65 -19.09 14.90
N VAL A 223 19.91 -20.01 15.85
CA VAL A 223 19.73 -19.79 17.29
C VAL A 223 21.10 -19.65 17.96
N GLY A 224 21.44 -18.43 18.36
CA GLY A 224 22.79 -18.11 18.82
C GLY A 224 23.82 -18.39 17.70
N SER A 225 24.81 -19.24 17.96
CA SER A 225 25.84 -19.59 16.97
C SER A 225 25.51 -20.78 16.07
N ARG A 226 24.30 -21.37 16.17
CA ARG A 226 23.94 -22.62 15.46
C ARG A 226 22.82 -22.38 14.46
N THR A 227 23.08 -22.68 13.18
CA THR A 227 22.04 -22.90 12.18
C THR A 227 21.39 -24.26 12.40
N MET A 228 20.07 -24.33 12.35
CA MET A 228 19.30 -25.57 12.49
C MET A 228 18.14 -25.57 11.51
N ASP A 229 17.81 -26.72 10.94
CA ASP A 229 16.67 -26.85 10.03
C ASP A 229 15.36 -26.53 10.76
N LEU A 230 14.49 -25.75 10.13
CA LEU A 230 13.18 -25.39 10.66
C LEU A 230 12.27 -26.63 10.75
N PHE A 231 12.36 -27.51 9.75
CA PHE A 231 11.61 -28.75 9.64
C PHE A 231 12.51 -29.95 9.88
N GLY A 232 12.01 -30.96 10.61
CA GLY A 232 12.73 -32.19 10.97
C GLY A 232 12.31 -33.41 10.14
N GLY A 233 11.55 -33.20 9.08
CA GLY A 233 10.93 -34.25 8.26
C GLY A 233 9.44 -33.98 8.00
N GLU A 234 8.83 -34.88 7.24
CA GLU A 234 7.41 -34.82 6.85
C GLU A 234 6.61 -35.91 7.57
N SER A 235 5.30 -35.71 7.73
CA SER A 235 4.39 -36.75 8.20
C SER A 235 2.99 -36.50 7.66
N ALA A 236 2.41 -37.49 6.97
CA ALA A 236 1.06 -37.40 6.40
C ALA A 236 0.84 -36.15 5.50
N GLY A 237 1.86 -35.73 4.75
CA GLY A 237 1.81 -34.55 3.87
C GLY A 237 2.19 -33.22 4.54
N GLU A 238 2.37 -33.20 5.87
CA GLU A 238 2.70 -31.97 6.60
C GLU A 238 4.17 -31.93 7.05
N LEU A 239 4.83 -30.80 6.80
CA LEU A 239 6.18 -30.50 7.28
C LEU A 239 6.17 -30.27 8.80
N LYS A 240 6.84 -31.14 9.56
CA LYS A 240 6.90 -31.03 11.03
C LYS A 240 8.11 -30.22 11.47
N LEU A 241 7.87 -29.27 12.38
CA LEU A 241 8.91 -28.50 13.07
C LEU A 241 9.96 -29.40 13.72
N ASN A 242 11.23 -29.02 13.57
CA ASN A 242 12.36 -29.73 14.13
C ASN A 242 12.33 -29.73 15.68
N PRO A 243 12.21 -30.89 16.35
CA PRO A 243 12.16 -30.95 17.81
C PRO A 243 13.45 -30.47 18.50
N HIS A 244 14.60 -30.57 17.81
CA HIS A 244 15.87 -30.09 18.32
C HIS A 244 15.93 -28.55 18.30
N LEU A 245 15.37 -27.91 17.28
CA LEU A 245 15.25 -26.45 17.19
C LEU A 245 14.39 -25.91 18.35
N LEU A 246 13.21 -26.49 18.56
CA LEU A 246 12.31 -26.10 19.66
C LEU A 246 12.99 -26.22 21.03
N ARG A 247 13.75 -27.30 21.26
CA ARG A 247 14.53 -27.50 22.48
C ARG A 247 15.68 -26.49 22.62
N GLN A 248 16.36 -26.15 21.52
CA GLN A 248 17.44 -25.18 21.52
C GLN A 248 16.92 -23.77 21.84
N VAL A 249 15.80 -23.34 21.23
CA VAL A 249 15.14 -22.07 21.55
C VAL A 249 14.78 -21.99 23.04
N GLN A 250 14.07 -23.00 23.58
CA GLN A 250 13.71 -23.04 25.00
C GLN A 250 14.93 -22.99 25.93
N ASN A 251 16.04 -23.64 25.56
CA ASN A 251 17.28 -23.58 26.33
C ASN A 251 17.92 -22.19 26.28
N THR A 252 17.91 -21.53 25.13
CA THR A 252 18.42 -20.16 24.96
C THR A 252 17.57 -19.15 25.74
N GLU A 253 16.24 -19.22 25.65
CA GLU A 253 15.32 -18.38 26.41
C GLU A 253 15.51 -18.52 27.94
N ARG A 254 15.77 -19.73 28.42
CA ARG A 254 16.08 -19.99 29.85
C ARG A 254 17.46 -19.50 30.29
N ALA A 255 18.40 -19.39 29.35
CA ALA A 255 19.75 -18.88 29.62
C ALA A 255 19.78 -17.34 29.65
N GLU A 256 18.89 -16.68 28.92
CA GLU A 256 18.85 -15.22 28.80
C GLU A 256 18.47 -14.51 30.12
N PRO A 257 19.28 -13.55 30.62
CA PRO A 257 19.02 -12.86 31.88
C PRO A 257 17.69 -12.10 31.93
N ALA A 258 17.16 -11.68 30.77
CA ALA A 258 15.92 -10.93 30.65
C ALA A 258 14.69 -11.67 31.23
N TRP A 259 14.72 -13.00 31.30
CA TRP A 259 13.64 -13.82 31.87
C TRP A 259 13.87 -14.24 33.33
N ARG A 260 14.98 -13.85 33.98
CA ARG A 260 15.21 -14.09 35.43
C ARG A 260 14.46 -13.09 36.33
N GLY A 261 13.17 -12.87 36.05
CA GLY A 261 12.26 -12.16 36.94
C GLY A 261 11.80 -13.05 38.10
N SER A 262 12.23 -12.74 39.33
CA SER A 262 11.72 -13.28 40.60
C SER A 262 11.75 -14.81 40.80
N ARG A 263 12.87 -15.34 41.33
CA ARG A 263 12.88 -16.38 42.42
C ARG A 263 14.29 -16.74 42.90
N ARG A 264 14.77 -16.10 43.98
CA ARG A 264 15.20 -16.73 45.25
C ARG A 264 16.13 -15.83 46.06
N ASP A 265 15.85 -15.76 47.36
CA ASP A 265 16.70 -15.18 48.39
C ASP A 265 18.01 -15.97 48.58
N ARG A 266 19.14 -15.25 48.64
CA ARG A 266 20.22 -15.45 49.63
C ARG A 266 21.22 -14.28 49.54
N ALA A 267 21.44 -13.63 50.68
CA ALA A 267 22.50 -12.65 50.91
C ALA A 267 23.85 -13.37 51.24
N PRO A 268 25.00 -12.68 51.47
CA PRO A 268 25.19 -11.22 51.58
C PRO A 268 26.46 -10.60 50.94
N ARG A 269 26.42 -9.26 50.86
CA ARG A 269 27.51 -8.26 50.95
C ARG A 269 28.60 -8.09 49.85
N ASP A 270 28.91 -6.80 49.69
CA ASP A 270 30.10 -6.15 49.10
C ASP A 270 30.49 -6.38 47.63
N ARG A 271 30.10 -5.40 46.80
CA ARG A 271 31.05 -4.46 46.18
C ARG A 271 30.36 -3.18 45.66
N ARG A 272 31.13 -2.08 45.62
CA ARG A 272 30.69 -0.72 45.27
C ARG A 272 30.57 -0.50 43.76
N ASN A 273 29.77 0.52 43.40
CA ASN A 273 29.74 1.27 42.14
C ASN A 273 29.54 0.49 40.82
N GLY A 274 28.32 0.61 40.28
CA GLY A 274 28.01 0.30 38.88
C GLY A 274 26.50 0.17 38.69
N VAL A 275 25.85 1.14 38.03
CA VAL A 275 24.43 1.02 37.64
C VAL A 275 24.34 0.07 36.45
N SER A 276 24.44 -1.23 36.73
CA SER A 276 24.36 -2.28 35.72
C SER A 276 22.95 -2.29 35.12
N HIS A 277 22.82 -1.71 33.93
CA HIS A 277 21.62 -1.89 33.12
C HIS A 277 21.46 -3.38 32.81
N PRO A 278 20.23 -3.95 32.86
CA PRO A 278 20.03 -5.35 32.51
C PRO A 278 20.54 -5.60 31.09
N ALA A 279 21.36 -6.65 30.93
CA ALA A 279 21.94 -7.00 29.64
C ALA A 279 20.81 -7.31 28.65
N ARG A 280 20.62 -6.40 27.67
CA ARG A 280 19.74 -6.65 26.54
C ARG A 280 20.35 -7.78 25.70
N PHE A 281 19.52 -8.74 25.30
CA PHE A 281 19.89 -9.76 24.32
C PHE A 281 20.57 -9.11 23.11
N ARG A 282 21.68 -9.68 22.67
CA ARG A 282 22.37 -9.28 21.44
C ARG A 282 22.37 -10.46 20.47
N PRO A 283 21.82 -10.32 19.26
CA PRO A 283 21.96 -11.34 18.24
C PRO A 283 23.45 -11.50 17.85
N PRO A 284 23.83 -12.61 17.18
CA PRO A 284 25.18 -12.80 16.66
C PRO A 284 25.66 -11.61 15.83
N ALA A 285 26.95 -11.29 15.90
CA ALA A 285 27.50 -10.21 15.08
C ALA A 285 27.42 -10.61 13.59
N ARG A 286 27.06 -9.66 12.73
CA ARG A 286 26.96 -9.87 11.27
C ARG A 286 28.22 -10.47 10.64
N PRO A 287 29.45 -10.02 10.98
CA PRO A 287 30.66 -10.70 10.50
C PRO A 287 30.72 -12.18 10.89
N ASP A 288 30.28 -12.57 12.09
CA ASP A 288 30.24 -13.99 12.50
C ASP A 288 29.23 -14.79 11.68
N VAL A 289 28.07 -14.21 11.38
CA VAL A 289 27.02 -14.84 10.55
C VAL A 289 27.57 -15.11 9.15
N ILE A 290 28.13 -14.09 8.49
CA ILE A 290 28.71 -14.24 7.15
C ILE A 290 29.90 -15.20 7.15
N THR A 291 30.76 -15.17 8.16
CA THR A 291 31.90 -16.10 8.29
C THR A 291 31.43 -17.55 8.42
N ARG A 292 30.37 -17.81 9.20
CA ARG A 292 29.77 -19.16 9.33
C ARG A 292 29.11 -19.63 8.02
N LEU A 293 28.41 -18.75 7.31
CA LEU A 293 27.86 -19.07 5.99
C LEU A 293 28.99 -19.39 5.00
N GLY A 294 30.08 -18.62 5.00
CA GLY A 294 31.28 -18.90 4.20
C GLY A 294 31.91 -20.26 4.53
N ALA A 295 32.11 -20.57 5.81
CA ALA A 295 32.66 -21.85 6.26
C ALA A 295 31.75 -23.05 5.93
N ALA A 296 30.45 -22.85 5.80
CA ALA A 296 29.48 -23.85 5.36
C ALA A 296 29.28 -23.90 3.83
N GLY A 297 30.01 -23.09 3.05
CA GLY A 297 29.87 -23.01 1.59
C GLY A 297 28.59 -22.32 1.10
N LEU A 298 27.87 -21.63 2.00
CA LEU A 298 26.54 -21.05 1.79
C LEU A 298 26.55 -19.63 1.18
N LEU A 299 27.71 -19.14 0.72
CA LEU A 299 27.83 -17.89 -0.02
C LEU A 299 27.66 -18.12 -1.54
N PRO A 300 27.22 -17.12 -2.33
CA PRO A 300 26.89 -15.74 -1.93
C PRO A 300 25.57 -15.65 -1.15
N ALA A 301 25.47 -14.65 -0.27
CA ALA A 301 24.30 -14.42 0.59
C ALA A 301 23.73 -13.00 0.46
N ILE A 302 22.40 -12.90 0.47
CA ILE A 302 21.66 -11.64 0.68
C ILE A 302 21.12 -11.64 2.11
N VAL A 303 21.44 -10.60 2.89
CA VAL A 303 20.92 -10.37 4.24
C VAL A 303 19.91 -9.23 4.19
N PHE A 304 18.63 -9.53 4.38
CA PHE A 304 17.59 -8.51 4.39
C PHE A 304 17.52 -7.78 5.72
N VAL A 305 17.66 -6.46 5.64
CA VAL A 305 17.59 -5.50 6.75
C VAL A 305 16.58 -4.43 6.37
N PHE A 306 15.45 -4.34 7.09
CA PHE A 306 14.36 -3.41 6.77
C PHE A 306 14.63 -1.94 7.16
N SER A 307 15.87 -1.47 7.01
CA SER A 307 16.28 -0.08 7.19
C SER A 307 17.55 0.20 6.38
N ARG A 308 17.57 1.33 5.66
CA ARG A 308 18.70 1.75 4.81
C ARG A 308 19.98 1.95 5.64
N ALA A 309 19.89 2.82 6.66
CA ALA A 309 20.94 3.00 7.66
C ALA A 309 21.30 1.69 8.40
N GLY A 310 20.35 0.74 8.47
CA GLY A 310 20.61 -0.62 8.97
C GLY A 310 21.57 -1.42 8.08
N CYS A 311 21.46 -1.30 6.76
CA CYS A 311 22.38 -1.90 5.78
C CYS A 311 23.76 -1.23 5.84
N ASP A 312 23.83 0.11 5.84
CA ASP A 312 25.11 0.84 5.92
C ASP A 312 25.85 0.52 7.22
N ALA A 313 25.12 0.45 8.34
CA ALA A 313 25.67 0.01 9.63
C ALA A 313 26.10 -1.47 9.61
N ALA A 314 25.44 -2.32 8.83
CA ALA A 314 25.81 -3.74 8.68
C ALA A 314 27.13 -3.90 7.90
N VAL A 315 27.29 -3.17 6.80
CA VAL A 315 28.57 -3.10 6.06
C VAL A 315 29.67 -2.56 6.96
N THR A 316 29.43 -1.42 7.62
CA THR A 316 30.37 -0.79 8.56
C THR A 316 30.80 -1.76 9.67
N GLN A 317 29.87 -2.55 10.21
CA GLN A 317 30.15 -3.58 11.21
C GLN A 317 31.05 -4.70 10.65
N CYS A 318 30.87 -5.10 9.40
CA CYS A 318 31.69 -6.12 8.73
C CYS A 318 33.10 -5.60 8.40
N VAL A 319 33.23 -4.38 7.87
CA VAL A 319 34.52 -3.70 7.63
C VAL A 319 35.31 -3.58 8.94
N ARG A 320 34.69 -3.04 10.00
CA ARG A 320 35.32 -2.91 11.33
C ARG A 320 35.62 -4.27 11.99
N GLY A 321 34.86 -5.31 11.63
CA GLY A 321 35.13 -6.69 12.04
C GLY A 321 36.28 -7.36 11.28
N GLY A 322 36.93 -6.67 10.33
CA GLY A 322 38.03 -7.21 9.55
C GLY A 322 37.62 -8.25 8.50
N LEU A 323 36.32 -8.35 8.18
CA LEU A 323 35.84 -9.33 7.21
C LEU A 323 36.40 -9.03 5.81
N ARG A 324 36.96 -10.05 5.15
CA ARG A 324 37.38 -10.01 3.75
C ARG A 324 37.00 -11.31 3.06
N LEU A 325 36.28 -11.21 1.96
CA LEU A 325 35.73 -12.32 1.19
C LEU A 325 36.35 -12.44 -0.21
N THR A 326 37.40 -11.68 -0.50
CA THR A 326 38.01 -11.47 -1.83
C THR A 326 39.51 -11.78 -1.83
N SER A 327 40.00 -12.26 -2.96
CA SER A 327 41.43 -12.36 -3.31
C SER A 327 41.95 -11.08 -3.97
N GLU A 328 43.27 -10.94 -4.09
CA GLU A 328 43.90 -9.76 -4.71
C GLU A 328 43.57 -9.60 -6.20
N ALA A 329 43.40 -10.71 -6.93
CA ALA A 329 42.97 -10.68 -8.32
C ALA A 329 41.52 -10.17 -8.47
N GLU A 330 40.62 -10.62 -7.58
CA GLU A 330 39.23 -10.16 -7.54
C GLU A 330 39.14 -8.68 -7.16
N VAL A 331 39.98 -8.19 -6.25
CA VAL A 331 40.06 -6.77 -5.89
C VAL A 331 40.38 -5.90 -7.10
N GLU A 332 41.33 -6.32 -7.93
CA GLU A 332 41.69 -5.57 -9.13
C GLU A 332 40.58 -5.62 -10.20
N GLU A 333 39.85 -6.72 -10.30
CA GLU A 333 38.66 -6.83 -11.15
C GLU A 333 37.52 -5.93 -10.66
N ILE A 334 37.29 -5.87 -9.35
CA ILE A 334 36.33 -4.98 -8.68
C ILE A 334 36.65 -3.51 -8.97
N ARG A 335 37.92 -3.10 -8.85
CA ARG A 335 38.37 -1.73 -9.15
C ARG A 335 38.04 -1.31 -10.58
N ARG A 336 38.35 -2.15 -11.58
CA ARG A 336 38.01 -1.86 -12.99
C ARG A 336 36.52 -1.66 -13.23
N VAL A 337 35.66 -2.37 -12.49
CA VAL A 337 34.19 -2.18 -12.57
C VAL A 337 33.78 -0.87 -11.91
N ILE A 338 34.30 -0.59 -10.71
CA ILE A 338 34.07 0.67 -9.98
C ILE A 338 34.46 1.85 -10.88
N ASP A 339 35.72 1.91 -11.31
CA ASP A 339 36.27 3.03 -12.08
C ASP A 339 35.43 3.26 -13.35
N ARG A 340 35.07 2.20 -14.09
CA ARG A 340 34.20 2.28 -15.29
C ARG A 340 32.80 2.78 -14.98
N LYS A 341 32.18 2.35 -13.87
CA LYS A 341 30.83 2.77 -13.47
C LYS A 341 30.79 4.16 -12.82
N THR A 342 31.91 4.68 -12.33
CA THR A 342 31.98 5.99 -11.66
C THR A 342 32.71 7.09 -12.45
N VAL A 343 33.10 6.86 -13.71
CA VAL A 343 33.70 7.90 -14.59
C VAL A 343 32.89 9.20 -14.64
N GLY A 344 31.56 9.12 -14.58
CA GLY A 344 30.66 10.28 -14.62
C GLY A 344 30.49 11.03 -13.29
N VAL A 345 31.07 10.54 -12.19
CA VAL A 345 30.93 11.15 -10.85
C VAL A 345 31.93 12.30 -10.72
N PRO A 346 31.52 13.54 -10.39
CA PRO A 346 32.46 14.64 -10.15
C PRO A 346 33.37 14.33 -8.96
N GLU A 347 34.68 14.54 -9.10
CA GLU A 347 35.67 14.25 -8.05
C GLU A 347 35.34 14.95 -6.72
N ASN A 348 34.88 16.21 -6.79
CA ASN A 348 34.47 17.00 -5.63
C ASN A 348 33.27 16.42 -4.86
N ASP A 349 32.41 15.61 -5.51
CA ASP A 349 31.26 15.00 -4.86
C ASP A 349 31.63 13.66 -4.18
N LEU A 350 32.74 13.00 -4.55
CA LEU A 350 33.09 11.64 -4.10
C LEU A 350 33.11 11.46 -2.58
N ALA A 351 33.65 12.45 -1.84
CA ALA A 351 33.70 12.41 -0.38
C ALA A 351 32.29 12.45 0.26
N VAL A 352 31.43 13.34 -0.24
CA VAL A 352 30.03 13.50 0.23
C VAL A 352 29.18 12.27 -0.10
N LEU A 353 29.54 11.56 -1.16
CA LEU A 353 28.88 10.33 -1.59
C LEU A 353 29.32 9.09 -0.80
N GLY A 354 30.31 9.19 0.11
CA GLY A 354 30.87 8.03 0.82
C GLY A 354 31.56 7.03 -0.11
N TYR A 355 32.12 7.51 -1.23
CA TYR A 355 32.71 6.67 -2.28
C TYR A 355 33.86 5.80 -1.77
N TRP A 356 34.68 6.31 -0.85
CA TRP A 356 35.88 5.63 -0.36
C TRP A 356 35.52 4.46 0.57
N GLU A 357 34.56 4.66 1.48
CA GLU A 357 34.01 3.64 2.36
C GLU A 357 33.26 2.56 1.58
N TRP A 358 32.49 2.98 0.57
CA TRP A 358 31.79 2.08 -0.36
C TRP A 358 32.78 1.23 -1.18
N ARG A 359 33.87 1.84 -1.66
CA ARG A 359 34.95 1.15 -2.38
C ARG A 359 35.69 0.14 -1.49
N ASP A 360 36.10 0.50 -0.28
CA ASP A 360 36.77 -0.44 0.64
C ASP A 360 35.86 -1.63 1.00
N ALA A 361 34.56 -1.40 1.19
CA ALA A 361 33.59 -2.47 1.36
C ALA A 361 33.53 -3.41 0.14
N LEU A 362 33.42 -2.85 -1.07
CA LEU A 362 33.41 -3.63 -2.32
C LEU A 362 34.70 -4.43 -2.49
N GLU A 363 35.87 -3.83 -2.27
CA GLU A 363 37.18 -4.51 -2.32
C GLU A 363 37.32 -5.63 -1.26
N ARG A 364 36.42 -5.71 -0.27
CA ARG A 364 36.30 -6.83 0.69
C ARG A 364 35.23 -7.86 0.31
N GLY A 365 34.52 -7.67 -0.79
CA GLY A 365 33.43 -8.55 -1.26
C GLY A 365 32.12 -8.38 -0.48
N ILE A 366 31.89 -7.22 0.15
CA ILE A 366 30.69 -6.90 0.93
C ILE A 366 30.04 -5.59 0.44
N ALA A 367 28.72 -5.52 0.45
CA ALA A 367 28.01 -4.32 -0.01
C ALA A 367 26.70 -4.07 0.74
N ALA A 368 26.23 -2.82 0.70
CA ALA A 368 24.84 -2.46 0.95
C ALA A 368 24.08 -2.42 -0.37
N HIS A 369 22.76 -2.63 -0.34
CA HIS A 369 21.87 -2.39 -1.49
C HIS A 369 20.52 -1.82 -1.03
N HIS A 370 20.26 -0.55 -1.33
CA HIS A 370 18.97 0.06 -1.06
C HIS A 370 18.71 1.32 -1.90
N ALA A 371 17.43 1.71 -1.99
CA ALA A 371 16.99 2.86 -2.78
C ALA A 371 17.71 4.20 -2.49
N GLY A 372 18.26 4.40 -1.28
CA GLY A 372 19.04 5.60 -0.91
C GLY A 372 20.46 5.69 -1.48
N MET A 373 20.95 4.64 -2.17
CA MET A 373 22.23 4.67 -2.88
C MET A 373 22.06 5.30 -4.28
N LEU A 374 23.13 5.93 -4.77
CA LEU A 374 23.20 6.40 -6.16
C LEU A 374 22.96 5.25 -7.16
N PRO A 375 22.33 5.52 -8.32
CA PRO A 375 22.14 4.51 -9.38
C PRO A 375 23.43 3.79 -9.77
N ALA A 376 24.51 4.53 -10.09
CA ALA A 376 25.81 3.97 -10.45
C ALA A 376 26.38 3.02 -9.39
N PHE A 377 26.19 3.33 -8.10
CA PHE A 377 26.68 2.48 -7.00
C PHE A 377 25.84 1.20 -6.88
N LYS A 378 24.52 1.27 -7.06
CA LYS A 378 23.63 0.09 -7.06
C LYS A 378 23.94 -0.85 -8.22
N GLU A 379 24.04 -0.30 -9.44
CA GLU A 379 24.38 -1.08 -10.64
C GLU A 379 25.76 -1.75 -10.52
N THR A 380 26.72 -1.09 -9.86
CA THR A 380 28.03 -1.67 -9.58
C THR A 380 27.92 -2.85 -8.60
N VAL A 381 27.14 -2.72 -7.52
CA VAL A 381 26.88 -3.83 -6.58
C VAL A 381 26.16 -4.99 -7.29
N GLU A 382 25.17 -4.69 -8.14
CA GLU A 382 24.42 -5.65 -8.93
C GLU A 382 25.35 -6.44 -9.87
N GLU A 383 26.17 -5.76 -10.66
CA GLU A 383 27.13 -6.41 -11.58
C GLU A 383 28.16 -7.26 -10.83
N LEU A 384 28.75 -6.73 -9.75
CA LEU A 384 29.76 -7.44 -8.97
C LEU A 384 29.19 -8.65 -8.22
N PHE A 385 27.91 -8.61 -7.81
CA PHE A 385 27.24 -9.74 -7.18
C PHE A 385 26.92 -10.85 -8.19
N VAL A 386 26.39 -10.50 -9.37
CA VAL A 386 26.12 -11.46 -10.46
C VAL A 386 27.42 -12.14 -10.92
N ARG A 387 28.55 -11.42 -10.93
CA ARG A 387 29.90 -11.95 -11.22
C ARG A 387 30.52 -12.75 -10.06
N GLY A 388 29.88 -12.81 -8.89
CA GLY A 388 30.38 -13.54 -7.70
C GLY A 388 31.53 -12.86 -6.94
N LEU A 389 31.89 -11.62 -7.33
CA LEU A 389 32.96 -10.83 -6.73
C LEU A 389 32.52 -10.21 -5.38
N VAL A 390 31.26 -9.80 -5.28
CA VAL A 390 30.59 -9.47 -4.00
C VAL A 390 29.86 -10.71 -3.52
N ARG A 391 30.17 -11.17 -2.30
CA ARG A 391 29.69 -12.43 -1.74
C ARG A 391 28.70 -12.25 -0.58
N ALA A 392 28.60 -11.06 0.00
CA ALA A 392 27.53 -10.73 0.96
C ALA A 392 26.95 -9.33 0.71
N VAL A 393 25.63 -9.26 0.54
CA VAL A 393 24.89 -7.99 0.32
C VAL A 393 23.88 -7.78 1.44
N PHE A 394 23.93 -6.61 2.09
CA PHE A 394 22.94 -6.18 3.08
C PHE A 394 21.89 -5.32 2.39
N ALA A 395 20.68 -5.84 2.22
CA ALA A 395 19.67 -5.27 1.33
C ALA A 395 18.37 -4.87 2.03
N THR A 396 17.71 -3.81 1.55
CA THR A 396 16.29 -3.58 1.85
C THR A 396 15.39 -4.47 0.98
N GLU A 397 14.14 -4.64 1.39
CA GLU A 397 13.10 -5.40 0.67
C GLU A 397 12.99 -5.05 -0.82
N THR A 398 13.29 -3.80 -1.20
CA THR A 398 13.35 -3.34 -2.60
C THR A 398 14.24 -4.17 -3.52
N LEU A 399 15.20 -4.95 -3.00
CA LEU A 399 16.01 -5.87 -3.82
C LEU A 399 15.22 -7.13 -4.24
N ALA A 400 14.25 -7.59 -3.43
CA ALA A 400 13.39 -8.71 -3.79
C ALA A 400 12.42 -8.37 -4.94
N LEU A 401 12.21 -7.08 -5.20
CA LEU A 401 11.25 -6.51 -6.15
C LEU A 401 11.74 -6.47 -7.62
N GLY A 402 12.47 -7.49 -8.08
CA GLY A 402 12.56 -7.80 -9.52
C GLY A 402 13.96 -7.97 -10.11
N ILE A 403 14.99 -7.31 -9.57
CA ILE A 403 16.35 -7.34 -10.16
C ILE A 403 16.93 -8.77 -10.15
N ASN A 404 17.63 -9.19 -11.22
CA ASN A 404 18.22 -10.54 -11.32
C ASN A 404 19.48 -10.73 -10.46
N MET A 405 19.33 -10.70 -9.14
CA MET A 405 20.37 -11.05 -8.15
C MET A 405 19.97 -12.30 -7.33
N PRO A 406 20.07 -13.52 -7.90
CA PRO A 406 19.87 -14.74 -7.13
C PRO A 406 21.11 -15.05 -6.28
N ALA A 407 20.89 -15.39 -5.01
CA ALA A 407 21.93 -15.77 -4.05
C ALA A 407 21.87 -17.28 -3.78
N ARG A 408 22.92 -17.89 -3.21
CA ARG A 408 22.79 -19.24 -2.66
C ARG A 408 21.95 -19.23 -1.37
N THR A 409 22.13 -18.20 -0.55
CA THR A 409 21.45 -18.04 0.74
C THR A 409 20.76 -16.68 0.87
N VAL A 410 19.57 -16.68 1.48
CA VAL A 410 18.88 -15.49 1.97
C VAL A 410 18.84 -15.54 3.49
N VAL A 411 19.15 -14.44 4.15
CA VAL A 411 19.09 -14.28 5.62
C VAL A 411 18.07 -13.21 5.98
N LEU A 412 17.17 -13.51 6.92
CA LEU A 412 16.19 -12.54 7.45
C LEU A 412 16.58 -12.20 8.89
N GLU A 413 17.00 -10.94 9.15
CA GLU A 413 17.38 -10.51 10.50
C GLU A 413 16.16 -10.33 11.43
N LYS A 414 15.01 -9.98 10.87
CA LYS A 414 13.75 -9.71 11.56
C LYS A 414 12.58 -10.24 10.71
N LEU A 415 11.43 -10.41 11.34
CA LEU A 415 10.16 -10.74 10.68
C LEU A 415 9.12 -9.61 10.83
N VAL A 416 9.56 -8.43 11.25
CA VAL A 416 8.74 -7.23 11.44
C VAL A 416 9.38 -6.09 10.66
N LYS A 417 8.58 -5.40 9.83
CA LYS A 417 9.00 -4.21 9.07
C LYS A 417 8.16 -2.99 9.45
N TYR A 418 8.56 -1.80 9.00
CA TYR A 418 7.76 -0.58 9.14
C TYR A 418 7.11 -0.29 7.79
N ASN A 419 5.78 -0.12 7.77
CA ASN A 419 5.02 0.09 6.52
C ASN A 419 4.71 1.56 6.20
N GLY A 420 5.27 2.51 6.96
CA GLY A 420 4.94 3.94 6.89
C GLY A 420 4.08 4.43 8.06
N GLU A 421 3.24 3.57 8.63
CA GLU A 421 2.32 3.90 9.73
C GLU A 421 2.68 3.14 11.02
N ALA A 422 2.98 1.85 10.89
CA ALA A 422 3.16 0.93 12.01
C ALA A 422 4.27 -0.09 11.76
N HIS A 423 4.73 -0.72 12.84
CA HIS A 423 5.51 -1.95 12.76
C HIS A 423 4.55 -3.14 12.58
N VAL A 424 4.67 -3.82 11.44
CA VAL A 424 3.82 -4.94 11.03
C VAL A 424 4.67 -6.19 10.80
N ASP A 425 4.12 -7.36 11.14
CA ASP A 425 4.71 -8.65 10.76
C ASP A 425 4.79 -8.76 9.23
N LEU A 426 5.84 -9.42 8.73
CA LEU A 426 5.91 -9.81 7.32
C LEU A 426 4.73 -10.70 6.97
N THR A 427 4.07 -10.37 5.87
CA THR A 427 3.11 -11.29 5.27
C THR A 427 3.84 -12.51 4.72
N PRO A 428 3.17 -13.68 4.62
CA PRO A 428 3.83 -14.86 4.08
C PRO A 428 4.16 -14.71 2.57
N GLY A 429 3.53 -13.75 1.87
CA GLY A 429 3.87 -13.37 0.48
C GLY A 429 5.18 -12.60 0.36
N GLU A 430 5.39 -11.60 1.21
CA GLU A 430 6.68 -10.88 1.29
C GLU A 430 7.79 -11.86 1.69
N TYR A 431 7.53 -12.78 2.63
CA TYR A 431 8.45 -13.86 2.99
C TYR A 431 8.83 -14.73 1.77
N THR A 432 7.84 -15.11 0.95
CA THR A 432 8.05 -15.92 -0.27
C THR A 432 8.84 -15.14 -1.33
N GLN A 433 8.59 -13.84 -1.51
CA GLN A 433 9.36 -12.99 -2.43
C GLN A 433 10.82 -12.82 -1.99
N LEU A 434 11.06 -12.56 -0.70
CA LEU A 434 12.39 -12.39 -0.11
C LEU A 434 13.20 -13.71 -0.22
N THR A 435 12.64 -14.81 0.27
CA THR A 435 13.32 -16.12 0.26
C THR A 435 13.38 -16.77 -1.12
N GLY A 436 12.50 -16.36 -2.05
CA GLY A 436 12.51 -16.74 -3.46
C GLY A 436 13.82 -16.42 -4.19
N ARG A 437 14.66 -15.52 -3.63
CA ARG A 437 16.00 -15.18 -4.12
C ARG A 437 17.09 -16.21 -3.80
N ALA A 438 16.82 -17.20 -2.95
CA ALA A 438 17.80 -18.24 -2.57
C ALA A 438 17.77 -19.45 -3.51
N GLY A 439 18.92 -19.85 -4.05
CA GLY A 439 19.09 -20.92 -5.04
C GLY A 439 19.18 -20.36 -6.47
N ARG A 440 20.37 -20.41 -7.05
CA ARG A 440 20.67 -19.98 -8.43
C ARG A 440 20.45 -21.13 -9.42
N ARG A 441 19.43 -21.02 -10.29
CA ARG A 441 19.13 -22.04 -11.32
C ARG A 441 20.39 -22.33 -12.16
N GLY A 442 20.72 -23.61 -12.34
CA GLY A 442 21.90 -24.06 -13.09
C GLY A 442 23.24 -23.95 -12.35
N ILE A 443 23.28 -23.44 -11.12
CA ILE A 443 24.51 -23.31 -10.31
C ILE A 443 24.36 -23.99 -8.94
N ASP A 444 23.25 -23.73 -8.23
CA ASP A 444 22.97 -24.34 -6.94
C ASP A 444 21.99 -25.51 -7.11
N VAL A 445 22.26 -26.63 -6.43
CA VAL A 445 21.32 -27.76 -6.30
C VAL A 445 20.17 -27.43 -5.35
N GLU A 446 20.43 -26.54 -4.39
CA GLU A 446 19.51 -26.16 -3.33
C GLU A 446 19.76 -24.71 -2.88
N GLY A 447 18.69 -24.00 -2.50
CA GLY A 447 18.74 -22.68 -1.91
C GLY A 447 18.46 -22.74 -0.40
N HIS A 448 18.99 -21.78 0.36
CA HIS A 448 18.84 -21.74 1.81
C HIS A 448 18.20 -20.43 2.26
N ALA A 449 17.15 -20.49 3.06
CA ALA A 449 16.57 -19.36 3.77
C ALA A 449 16.86 -19.49 5.27
N VAL A 450 17.50 -18.48 5.86
CA VAL A 450 17.97 -18.50 7.26
C VAL A 450 17.32 -17.36 8.04
N VAL A 451 16.45 -17.70 9.00
CA VAL A 451 15.84 -16.71 9.90
C VAL A 451 16.68 -16.58 11.17
N MET A 452 17.07 -15.35 11.52
CA MET A 452 17.79 -15.07 12.76
C MET A 452 16.83 -15.12 13.95
N TRP A 453 17.08 -15.99 14.93
CA TRP A 453 16.27 -16.04 16.14
C TRP A 453 16.51 -14.83 17.05
N GLN A 454 15.42 -14.28 17.58
CA GLN A 454 15.41 -13.22 18.60
C GLN A 454 14.34 -13.53 19.65
N PRO A 455 14.48 -13.08 20.91
CA PRO A 455 13.45 -13.24 21.93
C PRO A 455 12.09 -12.74 21.46
N GLY A 456 11.06 -13.59 21.57
CA GLY A 456 9.70 -13.33 21.09
C GLY A 456 9.38 -13.90 19.71
N VAL A 457 10.36 -14.40 18.94
CA VAL A 457 10.12 -15.10 17.67
C VAL A 457 9.91 -16.59 17.92
N ASP A 458 8.66 -17.06 17.81
CA ASP A 458 8.32 -18.49 17.89
C ASP A 458 8.63 -19.19 16.54
N PRO A 459 9.42 -20.28 16.52
CA PRO A 459 9.61 -21.11 15.32
C PRO A 459 8.31 -21.52 14.61
N ARG A 460 7.18 -21.62 15.32
CA ARG A 460 5.86 -21.90 14.74
C ARG A 460 5.33 -20.78 13.85
N GLN A 461 5.58 -19.52 14.21
CA GLN A 461 5.24 -18.38 13.36
C GLN A 461 6.06 -18.44 12.07
N VAL A 462 7.36 -18.74 12.18
CA VAL A 462 8.25 -18.91 11.02
C VAL A 462 7.82 -20.07 10.13
N ALA A 463 7.42 -21.20 10.70
CA ALA A 463 6.88 -22.31 9.94
C ALA A 463 5.59 -21.94 9.19
N GLY A 464 4.67 -21.17 9.79
CA GLY A 464 3.48 -20.68 9.10
C GLY A 464 3.79 -19.71 7.94
N LEU A 465 4.83 -18.88 8.08
CA LEU A 465 5.34 -18.05 6.99
C LEU A 465 5.93 -18.89 5.85
N ALA A 466 6.68 -19.95 6.19
CA ALA A 466 7.39 -20.80 5.24
C ALA A 466 6.52 -21.91 4.59
N SER A 467 5.42 -22.32 5.23
CA SER A 467 4.48 -23.32 4.71
C SER A 467 3.51 -22.74 3.67
N THR A 468 3.14 -21.47 3.83
CA THR A 468 2.26 -20.78 2.91
C THR A 468 3.08 -20.35 1.70
N ARG A 469 2.70 -20.76 0.48
CA ARG A 469 3.46 -20.47 -0.75
C ARG A 469 2.77 -19.51 -1.72
N THR A 470 1.47 -19.29 -1.54
CA THR A 470 0.61 -18.58 -2.49
C THR A 470 -0.36 -17.63 -1.78
N TYR A 471 -0.72 -16.53 -2.45
CA TYR A 471 -1.53 -15.45 -1.89
C TYR A 471 -2.57 -14.98 -2.89
N PRO A 472 -3.76 -14.54 -2.44
CA PRO A 472 -4.76 -14.00 -3.35
C PRO A 472 -4.27 -12.65 -3.87
N LEU A 473 -4.10 -12.55 -5.18
CA LEU A 473 -3.99 -11.28 -5.89
C LEU A 473 -5.27 -10.48 -5.64
N ARG A 474 -5.14 -9.28 -5.08
CA ARG A 474 -6.26 -8.36 -4.85
C ARG A 474 -6.05 -7.10 -5.64
N SER A 475 -7.06 -6.67 -6.37
CA SER A 475 -7.02 -5.38 -7.06
C SER A 475 -6.79 -4.22 -6.07
N SER A 476 -5.94 -3.28 -6.46
CA SER A 476 -5.81 -1.95 -5.82
C SER A 476 -6.52 -0.84 -6.59
N PHE A 477 -7.20 -1.18 -7.69
CA PHE A 477 -7.77 -0.22 -8.65
C PHE A 477 -8.78 0.73 -8.00
N ARG A 478 -8.56 2.03 -8.18
CA ARG A 478 -9.44 3.12 -7.73
C ARG A 478 -9.44 4.24 -8.76
N PRO A 479 -10.59 4.87 -9.04
CA PRO A 479 -10.63 6.00 -9.95
C PRO A 479 -9.92 7.22 -9.36
N GLY A 480 -8.97 7.79 -10.10
CA GLY A 480 -8.34 9.09 -9.82
C GLY A 480 -8.79 10.18 -10.79
N TYR A 481 -8.41 11.45 -10.55
CA TYR A 481 -8.86 12.60 -11.33
C TYR A 481 -8.39 12.55 -12.80
N ASN A 482 -7.07 12.37 -13.05
CA ASN A 482 -6.51 12.17 -14.38
C ASN A 482 -7.18 11.01 -15.14
N MET A 483 -7.40 9.88 -14.46
CA MET A 483 -8.04 8.70 -15.06
C MET A 483 -9.49 9.01 -15.46
N ALA A 484 -10.28 9.62 -14.58
CA ALA A 484 -11.67 9.94 -14.85
C ALA A 484 -11.82 10.91 -16.03
N VAL A 485 -10.97 11.94 -16.11
CA VAL A 485 -10.95 12.89 -17.23
C VAL A 485 -10.54 12.22 -18.55
N ASN A 486 -9.51 11.36 -18.54
CA ASN A 486 -9.07 10.64 -19.74
C ASN A 486 -10.13 9.64 -20.25
N LEU A 487 -10.81 8.92 -19.34
CA LEU A 487 -11.91 8.03 -19.70
C LEU A 487 -13.05 8.80 -20.38
N VAL A 488 -13.55 9.86 -19.74
CA VAL A 488 -14.64 10.70 -20.31
C VAL A 488 -14.22 11.30 -21.65
N HIS A 489 -12.96 11.73 -21.80
CA HIS A 489 -12.47 12.26 -23.08
C HIS A 489 -12.44 11.22 -24.21
N ARG A 490 -12.01 9.99 -23.92
CA ARG A 490 -11.68 8.98 -24.93
C ARG A 490 -12.87 8.12 -25.33
N VAL A 491 -13.74 7.75 -24.38
CA VAL A 491 -14.86 6.83 -24.60
C VAL A 491 -16.22 7.39 -24.17
N GLY A 492 -16.27 8.58 -23.58
CA GLY A 492 -17.50 9.17 -23.05
C GLY A 492 -17.96 8.54 -21.73
N VAL A 493 -19.00 9.13 -21.14
CA VAL A 493 -19.47 8.75 -19.79
C VAL A 493 -20.01 7.32 -19.67
N PRO A 494 -20.87 6.81 -20.58
CA PRO A 494 -21.45 5.47 -20.43
C PRO A 494 -20.37 4.38 -20.50
N ALA A 495 -19.59 4.35 -21.58
CA ALA A 495 -18.51 3.37 -21.75
C ALA A 495 -17.42 3.50 -20.69
N ALA A 496 -17.17 4.70 -20.14
CA ALA A 496 -16.28 4.87 -19.00
C ALA A 496 -16.80 4.16 -17.74
N ARG A 497 -18.12 4.12 -17.50
CA ARG A 497 -18.69 3.31 -16.41
C ARG A 497 -18.58 1.82 -16.71
N ASP A 498 -18.90 1.40 -17.93
CA ASP A 498 -18.84 -0.01 -18.35
C ASP A 498 -17.42 -0.58 -18.17
N LEU A 499 -16.37 0.18 -18.51
CA LEU A 499 -14.97 -0.19 -18.27
C LEU A 499 -14.61 -0.33 -16.78
N LEU A 500 -15.20 0.49 -15.91
CA LEU A 500 -15.01 0.37 -14.45
C LEU A 500 -15.73 -0.86 -13.89
N GLU A 501 -16.88 -1.23 -14.48
CA GLU A 501 -17.60 -2.45 -14.11
C GLU A 501 -16.88 -3.73 -14.57
N GLN A 502 -16.06 -3.64 -15.64
CA GLN A 502 -15.16 -4.70 -16.09
C GLN A 502 -13.84 -4.80 -15.30
N SER A 503 -13.56 -3.90 -14.35
CA SER A 503 -12.31 -3.94 -13.56
C SER A 503 -12.17 -5.20 -12.70
N PHE A 504 -10.92 -5.59 -12.37
CA PHE A 504 -10.70 -6.77 -11.53
C PHE A 504 -11.23 -6.54 -10.11
N ALA A 505 -11.15 -5.31 -9.61
CA ALA A 505 -11.80 -4.92 -8.35
C ALA A 505 -13.32 -5.18 -8.36
N GLN A 506 -14.03 -4.85 -9.44
CA GLN A 506 -15.48 -5.12 -9.52
C GLN A 506 -15.76 -6.63 -9.70
N PHE A 507 -14.97 -7.34 -10.51
CA PHE A 507 -15.08 -8.79 -10.67
C PHE A 507 -14.91 -9.54 -9.33
N GLN A 508 -13.89 -9.20 -8.54
CA GLN A 508 -13.69 -9.75 -7.20
C GLN A 508 -14.81 -9.36 -6.22
N ALA A 509 -15.31 -8.12 -6.33
CA ALA A 509 -16.44 -7.64 -5.54
C ALA A 509 -17.69 -8.51 -5.81
N ASP A 510 -18.03 -8.76 -7.06
CA ASP A 510 -19.22 -9.52 -7.46
C ASP A 510 -19.10 -11.02 -7.15
N ARG A 511 -17.93 -11.64 -7.36
CA ARG A 511 -17.65 -13.02 -6.90
C ARG A 511 -17.81 -13.13 -5.38
N SER A 512 -17.35 -12.12 -4.63
CA SER A 512 -17.52 -12.08 -3.16
C SER A 512 -19.00 -11.93 -2.75
N VAL A 513 -19.79 -11.18 -3.52
CA VAL A 513 -21.24 -11.03 -3.29
C VAL A 513 -21.96 -12.37 -3.44
N VAL A 514 -21.64 -13.19 -4.45
CA VAL A 514 -22.24 -14.54 -4.59
C VAL A 514 -21.98 -15.41 -3.34
N GLY A 515 -20.76 -15.34 -2.78
CA GLY A 515 -20.42 -16.03 -1.53
C GLY A 515 -21.18 -15.51 -0.31
N LEU A 516 -21.43 -14.19 -0.25
CA LEU A 516 -22.23 -13.55 0.79
C LEU A 516 -23.72 -13.90 0.64
N SER A 517 -24.28 -13.89 -0.57
CA SER A 517 -25.68 -14.26 -0.85
C SER A 517 -25.98 -15.69 -0.44
N ARG A 518 -25.13 -16.66 -0.82
CA ARG A 518 -25.23 -18.06 -0.37
C ARG A 518 -25.09 -18.23 1.16
N ARG A 519 -24.55 -17.24 1.87
CA ARG A 519 -24.51 -17.22 3.34
C ARG A 519 -25.74 -16.55 3.93
N ILE A 520 -26.27 -15.51 3.28
CA ILE A 520 -27.53 -14.85 3.61
C ILE A 520 -28.68 -15.86 3.51
N GLU A 521 -28.78 -16.61 2.41
CA GLU A 521 -29.76 -17.69 2.19
C GLU A 521 -29.73 -18.75 3.31
N ARG A 522 -28.54 -19.30 3.62
CA ARG A 522 -28.35 -20.28 4.71
C ARG A 522 -28.66 -19.69 6.10
N ASN A 523 -28.36 -18.41 6.31
CA ASN A 523 -28.72 -17.72 7.54
C ASN A 523 -30.25 -17.50 7.61
N ASP A 524 -30.92 -17.20 6.52
CA ASP A 524 -32.37 -17.00 6.46
C ASP A 524 -33.14 -18.31 6.73
N GLU A 525 -32.67 -19.44 6.22
CA GLU A 525 -33.18 -20.77 6.57
C GLU A 525 -33.01 -21.07 8.08
N ALA A 526 -31.81 -20.80 8.63
CA ALA A 526 -31.56 -20.98 10.06
C ALA A 526 -32.38 -20.02 10.94
N LEU A 527 -32.63 -18.78 10.48
CA LEU A 527 -33.53 -17.82 11.12
C LEU A 527 -34.97 -18.34 11.15
N ALA A 528 -35.48 -18.87 10.04
CA ALA A 528 -36.81 -19.48 10.00
C ALA A 528 -36.93 -20.62 11.04
N GLY A 529 -35.94 -21.52 11.10
CA GLY A 529 -35.90 -22.61 12.09
C GLY A 529 -35.80 -22.13 13.55
N TYR A 530 -35.02 -21.08 13.83
CA TYR A 530 -34.96 -20.48 15.16
C TYR A 530 -36.26 -19.75 15.53
N ARG A 531 -36.93 -19.11 14.57
CA ARG A 531 -38.20 -18.44 14.80
C ARG A 531 -39.31 -19.44 15.14
N GLU A 532 -39.39 -20.55 14.42
CA GLU A 532 -40.33 -21.63 14.75
C GLU A 532 -40.05 -22.19 16.16
N SER A 533 -38.78 -22.43 16.49
CA SER A 533 -38.36 -22.92 17.82
C SER A 533 -38.62 -21.91 18.97
N ALA A 534 -38.70 -20.61 18.64
CA ALA A 534 -39.00 -19.55 19.60
C ALA A 534 -40.50 -19.31 19.80
N ARG A 535 -41.39 -19.90 18.98
CA ARG A 535 -42.85 -19.72 19.12
C ARG A 535 -43.34 -20.20 20.47
N CYS A 536 -44.09 -19.34 21.15
CA CYS A 536 -44.79 -19.68 22.38
C CYS A 536 -46.27 -19.93 22.10
N HIS A 537 -46.83 -20.96 22.73
CA HIS A 537 -48.26 -21.28 22.62
C HIS A 537 -49.20 -20.24 23.27
N LEU A 538 -48.65 -19.26 24.01
CA LEU A 538 -49.41 -18.21 24.70
C LEU A 538 -49.46 -16.87 23.96
N GLY A 539 -48.71 -16.69 22.87
CA GLY A 539 -48.69 -15.42 22.11
C GLY A 539 -47.35 -15.12 21.43
N ASP A 540 -47.19 -13.89 20.96
CA ASP A 540 -45.97 -13.46 20.25
C ASP A 540 -44.76 -13.38 21.20
N PHE A 541 -43.80 -14.28 21.01
CA PHE A 541 -42.60 -14.31 21.83
C PHE A 541 -41.53 -13.28 21.39
N ASP A 542 -41.60 -12.77 20.15
CA ASP A 542 -40.72 -11.73 19.66
C ASP A 542 -41.02 -10.39 20.37
N GLU A 543 -42.30 -10.04 20.53
CA GLU A 543 -42.75 -8.87 21.32
C GLU A 543 -42.27 -8.97 22.79
N TYR A 544 -42.46 -10.14 23.41
CA TYR A 544 -42.00 -10.41 24.77
C TYR A 544 -40.48 -10.19 24.94
N MET A 545 -39.69 -10.65 23.98
CA MET A 545 -38.24 -10.50 24.02
C MET A 545 -37.78 -9.07 23.77
N GLU A 546 -38.49 -8.29 22.96
CA GLU A 546 -38.18 -6.88 22.76
C GLU A 546 -38.48 -6.05 24.02
N LEU A 547 -39.59 -6.32 24.71
CA LEU A 547 -39.86 -5.75 26.04
C LEU A 547 -38.74 -6.10 27.03
N ARG A 548 -38.26 -7.36 27.03
CA ARG A 548 -37.14 -7.81 27.90
C ARG A 548 -35.83 -7.08 27.58
N ARG A 549 -35.53 -6.82 26.30
CA ARG A 549 -34.35 -6.04 25.88
C ARG A 549 -34.43 -4.58 26.31
N ARG A 550 -35.57 -3.92 26.09
CA ARG A 550 -35.77 -2.51 26.45
C ARG A 550 -35.63 -2.26 27.96
N VAL A 551 -36.15 -3.17 28.79
CA VAL A 551 -35.91 -3.19 30.24
C VAL A 551 -34.41 -3.23 30.56
N SER A 552 -33.69 -4.23 30.02
CA SER A 552 -32.25 -4.42 30.28
C SER A 552 -31.39 -3.24 29.78
N ALA A 553 -31.73 -2.66 28.63
CA ALA A 553 -31.05 -1.48 28.10
C ALA A 553 -31.23 -0.25 29.01
N ARG A 554 -32.45 0.03 29.46
CA ARG A 554 -32.75 1.13 30.39
C ARG A 554 -32.05 0.93 31.74
N GLU A 555 -32.05 -0.28 32.29
CA GLU A 555 -31.31 -0.63 33.50
C GLU A 555 -29.81 -0.37 33.37
N LYS A 556 -29.21 -0.72 32.22
CA LYS A 556 -27.79 -0.49 31.94
C LYS A 556 -27.42 0.99 31.86
N VAL A 557 -28.30 1.82 31.28
CA VAL A 557 -28.14 3.29 31.25
C VAL A 557 -28.20 3.88 32.66
N LEU A 558 -29.22 3.52 33.44
CA LEU A 558 -29.40 3.97 34.82
C LEU A 558 -28.24 3.54 35.73
N ALA A 559 -27.74 2.31 35.57
CA ALA A 559 -26.57 1.82 36.30
C ALA A 559 -25.30 2.64 36.00
N LYS A 560 -25.11 3.05 34.73
CA LYS A 560 -23.98 3.90 34.32
C LYS A 560 -24.09 5.31 34.90
N GLN A 561 -25.28 5.93 34.86
CA GLN A 561 -25.54 7.25 35.45
C GLN A 561 -25.33 7.24 36.98
N ASN A 562 -25.90 6.25 37.67
CA ASN A 562 -25.76 6.07 39.11
C ASN A 562 -24.32 5.71 39.55
N SER A 563 -23.46 5.25 38.64
CA SER A 563 -22.03 5.04 38.91
C SER A 563 -21.19 6.29 38.66
N ALA A 564 -21.64 7.22 37.83
CA ALA A 564 -20.93 8.47 37.56
C ALA A 564 -21.09 9.46 38.73
N GLY A 565 -22.33 9.68 39.19
CA GLY A 565 -22.60 10.54 40.36
C GLY A 565 -21.83 10.11 41.61
N ARG A 566 -21.90 8.81 41.97
CA ARG A 566 -21.16 8.27 43.13
C ARG A 566 -19.64 8.43 43.06
N ARG A 567 -19.04 8.50 41.85
CA ARG A 567 -17.60 8.81 41.72
C ARG A 567 -17.32 10.29 41.94
N ALA A 568 -18.19 11.19 41.49
CA ALA A 568 -18.05 12.62 41.74
C ALA A 568 -18.15 12.92 43.25
N ASP A 569 -19.13 12.33 43.94
CA ASP A 569 -19.30 12.50 45.39
C ASP A 569 -18.09 11.94 46.18
N ALA A 570 -17.54 10.81 45.75
CA ALA A 570 -16.34 10.23 46.33
C ALA A 570 -15.09 11.10 46.09
N ALA A 571 -14.89 11.64 44.88
CA ALA A 571 -13.80 12.58 44.59
C ALA A 571 -13.88 13.83 45.47
N ALA A 572 -15.04 14.49 45.51
CA ALA A 572 -15.31 15.67 46.34
C ALA A 572 -15.20 15.40 47.85
N SER A 573 -15.25 14.14 48.29
CA SER A 573 -14.96 13.76 49.68
C SER A 573 -13.46 13.63 49.97
N LEU A 574 -12.66 13.14 49.03
CA LEU A 574 -11.21 13.00 49.19
C LEU A 574 -10.49 14.37 49.23
N GLU A 575 -10.96 15.36 48.46
CA GLU A 575 -10.45 16.74 48.47
C GLU A 575 -10.63 17.45 49.83
N ARG A 576 -11.60 17.01 50.63
CA ARG A 576 -11.88 17.59 51.96
C ARG A 576 -10.95 17.05 53.05
N LEU A 577 -10.21 15.96 52.80
CA LEU A 577 -9.28 15.37 53.75
C LEU A 577 -8.06 16.27 54.00
N ARG A 578 -7.49 16.18 55.21
CA ARG A 578 -6.34 16.95 55.68
C ARG A 578 -5.31 16.03 56.31
N LYS A 579 -4.05 16.50 56.37
CA LYS A 579 -2.96 15.79 57.04
C LYS A 579 -3.31 15.53 58.51
N GLY A 580 -3.27 14.26 58.92
CA GLY A 580 -3.65 13.80 60.25
C GLY A 580 -5.07 13.27 60.38
N ASP A 581 -5.93 13.40 59.36
CA ASP A 581 -7.26 12.78 59.37
C ASP A 581 -7.15 11.24 59.33
N VAL A 582 -7.98 10.56 60.12
CA VAL A 582 -8.11 9.09 60.13
C VAL A 582 -9.36 8.71 59.34
N ILE A 583 -9.22 7.81 58.37
CA ILE A 583 -10.28 7.35 57.48
C ILE A 583 -10.37 5.82 57.49
N ALA A 584 -11.55 5.28 57.15
CA ALA A 584 -11.72 3.84 56.91
C ALA A 584 -11.68 3.54 55.41
N VAL A 585 -10.84 2.57 55.02
CA VAL A 585 -10.83 2.01 53.66
C VAL A 585 -11.82 0.84 53.62
N PRO A 586 -12.92 0.91 52.85
CA PRO A 586 -14.08 0.04 53.07
C PRO A 586 -13.95 -1.36 52.46
N SER A 587 -13.04 -1.61 51.52
CA SER A 587 -12.83 -2.92 50.88
C SER A 587 -11.45 -3.05 50.22
N GLY A 588 -11.09 -4.27 49.81
CA GLY A 588 -9.85 -4.57 49.09
C GLY A 588 -8.65 -4.88 49.99
N ARG A 589 -7.47 -5.08 49.39
CA ARG A 589 -6.22 -5.47 50.09
C ARG A 589 -5.64 -4.40 51.05
N ARG A 590 -6.33 -3.28 51.21
CA ARG A 590 -5.92 -2.10 52.00
C ARG A 590 -7.02 -1.70 53.00
N SER A 591 -8.04 -2.53 53.18
CA SER A 591 -9.16 -2.26 54.09
C SER A 591 -8.72 -2.20 55.55
N GLY A 592 -9.36 -1.36 56.35
CA GLY A 592 -8.95 -1.05 57.73
C GLY A 592 -8.86 0.46 57.93
N LEU A 593 -8.29 0.91 59.06
CA LEU A 593 -8.03 2.33 59.27
C LEU A 593 -6.74 2.76 58.56
N ALA A 594 -6.76 4.00 58.09
CA ALA A 594 -5.60 4.66 57.51
C ALA A 594 -5.52 6.12 57.98
N VAL A 595 -4.31 6.61 58.25
CA VAL A 595 -4.06 8.03 58.54
C VAL A 595 -3.52 8.74 57.31
N VAL A 596 -4.09 9.90 56.98
CA VAL A 596 -3.66 10.75 55.86
C VAL A 596 -2.36 11.48 56.22
N VAL A 597 -1.27 11.17 55.51
CA VAL A 597 0.05 11.79 55.71
C VAL A 597 0.25 13.01 54.82
N ASP A 598 -0.25 12.95 53.59
CA ASP A 598 -0.27 14.03 52.60
C ASP A 598 -1.57 13.93 51.78
N PRO A 599 -2.46 14.94 51.79
CA PRO A 599 -3.72 14.91 51.05
C PRO A 599 -3.57 15.17 49.53
N GLY A 600 -2.34 15.34 49.03
CA GLY A 600 -2.03 15.91 47.72
C GLY A 600 -2.71 15.32 46.46
N LEU A 601 -2.68 16.16 45.42
CA LEU A 601 -3.28 15.93 44.11
C LEU A 601 -2.30 15.21 43.14
N ASP A 602 -2.84 14.50 42.16
CA ASP A 602 -2.09 13.97 40.99
C ASP A 602 -1.90 15.06 39.91
N PRO A 603 -1.02 14.89 38.90
CA PRO A 603 -0.80 15.89 37.83
C PRO A 603 -2.04 16.26 36.99
N LEU A 604 -3.12 15.49 37.10
CA LEU A 604 -4.42 15.74 36.48
C LEU A 604 -5.43 16.44 37.43
N ASN A 605 -4.94 16.99 38.56
CA ASN A 605 -5.74 17.55 39.66
C ASN A 605 -6.72 16.56 40.34
N GLU A 606 -6.53 15.25 40.20
CA GLU A 606 -7.32 14.26 40.96
C GLU A 606 -6.84 14.13 42.42
N PRO A 607 -7.73 14.04 43.42
CA PRO A 607 -7.36 13.84 44.82
C PRO A 607 -6.80 12.42 45.08
N ARG A 608 -5.52 12.35 45.47
CA ARG A 608 -4.82 11.07 45.72
C ARG A 608 -4.06 11.07 47.04
N PRO A 609 -4.76 11.05 48.20
CA PRO A 609 -4.14 11.13 49.50
C PRO A 609 -3.16 9.96 49.74
N LEU A 610 -1.94 10.31 50.16
CA LEU A 610 -0.93 9.39 50.67
C LEU A 610 -1.28 9.03 52.12
N VAL A 611 -1.52 7.75 52.38
CA VAL A 611 -1.92 7.26 53.70
C VAL A 611 -0.95 6.21 54.25
N VAL A 612 -1.04 5.95 55.56
CA VAL A 612 -0.44 4.79 56.22
C VAL A 612 -1.54 3.99 56.92
N THR A 613 -1.62 2.68 56.66
CA THR A 613 -2.61 1.79 57.30
C THR A 613 -2.06 1.15 58.58
N GLU A 614 -2.95 0.57 59.38
CA GLU A 614 -2.60 -0.22 60.58
C GLU A 614 -1.66 -1.40 60.27
N ASP A 615 -1.75 -1.97 59.07
CA ASP A 615 -0.87 -3.04 58.57
C ASP A 615 0.51 -2.53 58.09
N ARG A 616 0.84 -1.26 58.34
CA ARG A 616 2.12 -0.62 57.98
C ARG A 616 2.33 -0.50 56.46
N TRP A 617 1.28 -0.66 55.67
CA TRP A 617 1.29 -0.31 54.25
C TRP A 617 1.25 1.22 54.12
N ALA A 618 1.96 1.76 53.13
CA ALA A 618 1.92 3.18 52.82
C ALA A 618 1.87 3.39 51.30
N GLY A 619 1.02 4.30 50.84
CA GLY A 619 0.84 4.60 49.43
C GLY A 619 -0.35 5.53 49.20
N ARG A 620 -0.53 5.97 47.95
CA ARG A 620 -1.67 6.80 47.57
C ARG A 620 -2.92 5.94 47.35
N LEU A 621 -4.06 6.45 47.82
CA LEU A 621 -5.39 5.95 47.49
C LEU A 621 -6.04 6.83 46.41
N SER A 622 -7.08 6.31 45.76
CA SER A 622 -7.79 6.94 44.66
C SER A 622 -9.31 6.83 44.85
N VAL A 623 -10.08 7.51 44.01
CA VAL A 623 -11.56 7.40 43.99
C VAL A 623 -12.03 5.94 43.80
N VAL A 624 -11.23 5.08 43.15
CA VAL A 624 -11.56 3.66 42.94
C VAL A 624 -11.50 2.84 44.24
N ASP A 625 -10.70 3.26 45.22
CA ASP A 625 -10.61 2.61 46.53
C ASP A 625 -11.85 2.90 47.42
N PHE A 626 -12.76 3.80 47.01
CA PHE A 626 -13.91 4.28 47.79
C PHE A 626 -15.24 4.25 47.00
N PRO A 627 -16.13 3.25 47.21
CA PRO A 627 -17.43 3.15 46.54
C PRO A 627 -18.52 4.10 47.10
N THR A 628 -18.19 4.85 48.15
CA THR A 628 -19.03 5.85 48.82
C THR A 628 -18.16 7.02 49.26
N PRO A 629 -18.72 8.23 49.50
CA PRO A 629 -18.00 9.34 50.10
C PRO A 629 -17.26 8.94 51.37
N VAL A 630 -16.07 9.52 51.56
CA VAL A 630 -15.18 9.29 52.69
C VAL A 630 -15.41 10.35 53.76
N GLU A 631 -15.55 9.92 55.01
CA GLU A 631 -15.64 10.79 56.17
C GLU A 631 -14.40 10.60 57.06
N ALA A 632 -13.93 11.70 57.67
CA ALA A 632 -12.85 11.66 58.65
C ALA A 632 -13.40 11.20 60.00
N LEU A 633 -13.00 10.01 60.44
CA LEU A 633 -13.46 9.37 61.68
C LEU A 633 -12.82 9.96 62.95
N GLY A 634 -11.74 10.73 62.78
CA GLY A 634 -11.01 11.39 63.84
C GLY A 634 -9.70 11.99 63.34
N ARG A 635 -8.85 12.44 64.28
CA ARG A 635 -7.53 12.99 63.97
C ARG A 635 -6.43 12.38 64.83
N MET A 636 -5.33 12.06 64.17
CA MET A 636 -4.09 11.58 64.78
C MET A 636 -3.01 12.67 64.63
N ARG A 637 -2.32 13.00 65.72
CA ARG A 637 -1.25 14.01 65.71
C ARG A 637 0.00 13.43 65.03
N LEU A 638 0.31 13.92 63.83
CA LEU A 638 1.50 13.52 63.08
C LEU A 638 2.71 14.42 63.40
N PRO A 639 3.95 13.89 63.36
CA PRO A 639 5.17 14.70 63.36
C PRO A 639 5.23 15.69 62.18
N LYS A 640 6.00 16.77 62.33
CA LYS A 640 6.16 17.79 61.26
C LYS A 640 6.64 17.15 59.95
N HIS A 641 7.67 16.31 60.03
CA HIS A 641 8.19 15.50 58.92
C HIS A 641 7.86 14.02 59.12
N VAL A 642 7.34 13.37 58.08
CA VAL A 642 6.93 11.95 58.10
C VAL A 642 7.56 11.23 56.92
N GLU A 643 8.50 10.32 57.19
CA GLU A 643 9.18 9.52 56.16
C GLU A 643 8.48 8.18 55.94
N VAL A 644 7.46 8.14 55.07
CA VAL A 644 6.73 6.90 54.75
C VAL A 644 7.61 5.78 54.17
N ARG A 645 8.79 6.11 53.60
CA ARG A 645 9.74 5.10 53.09
C ARG A 645 10.43 4.33 54.24
N SER A 646 10.60 4.94 55.41
CA SER A 646 11.24 4.33 56.57
C SER A 646 10.36 3.24 57.21
N PRO A 647 10.82 1.97 57.32
CA PRO A 647 10.07 0.90 57.97
C PRO A 647 9.81 1.15 59.47
N ARG A 648 10.66 1.96 60.13
CA ARG A 648 10.48 2.38 61.52
C ARG A 648 9.33 3.38 61.64
N SER A 649 9.37 4.46 60.85
CA SER A 649 8.31 5.47 60.82
C SER A 649 6.92 4.88 60.54
N ARG A 650 6.80 3.94 59.58
CA ARG A 650 5.54 3.24 59.32
C ARG A 650 5.08 2.34 60.46
N ARG A 651 5.99 1.73 61.23
CA ARG A 651 5.65 0.92 62.41
C ARG A 651 5.12 1.78 63.53
N ASP A 652 5.80 2.90 63.79
CA ASP A 652 5.47 3.83 64.88
C ASP A 652 4.10 4.49 64.61
N LEU A 653 3.86 4.95 63.37
CA LEU A 653 2.56 5.48 62.94
C LEU A 653 1.44 4.44 63.00
N ALA A 654 1.69 3.22 62.55
CA ALA A 654 0.69 2.16 62.61
C ALA A 654 0.37 1.72 64.06
N SER A 655 1.32 1.86 65.00
CA SER A 655 1.03 1.67 66.43
C SER A 655 0.13 2.79 66.92
N ALA A 656 0.58 4.04 66.78
CA ALA A 656 -0.16 5.20 67.27
C ALA A 656 -1.54 5.37 66.59
N LEU A 657 -1.77 4.79 65.40
CA LEU A 657 -3.08 4.68 64.76
C LEU A 657 -4.00 3.68 65.50
N ARG A 658 -3.51 2.48 65.84
CA ARG A 658 -4.25 1.52 66.70
C ARG A 658 -4.53 2.09 68.08
N ASP A 659 -3.57 2.83 68.63
CA ASP A 659 -3.66 3.45 69.96
C ASP A 659 -4.64 4.64 70.01
N THR A 660 -5.25 5.06 68.87
CA THR A 660 -6.29 6.11 68.85
C THR A 660 -7.63 5.68 69.45
N GLY A 661 -7.91 4.37 69.55
CA GLY A 661 -9.21 3.85 69.94
C GLY A 661 -10.35 4.09 68.93
N ILE A 662 -10.05 4.66 67.76
CA ILE A 662 -11.01 4.78 66.66
C ILE A 662 -11.29 3.38 66.11
N ALA A 663 -12.56 3.06 65.85
CA ALA A 663 -12.97 1.82 65.22
C ALA A 663 -13.42 2.05 63.77
N VAL A 664 -13.19 1.07 62.89
CA VAL A 664 -13.84 1.06 61.57
C VAL A 664 -15.35 0.96 61.78
N PRO A 665 -16.17 1.88 61.21
CA PRO A 665 -17.62 1.77 61.32
C PRO A 665 -18.09 0.42 60.82
N ALA A 666 -18.94 -0.26 61.61
CA ALA A 666 -19.62 -1.45 61.13
C ALA A 666 -20.34 -1.10 59.82
N ARG A 667 -20.25 -1.96 58.80
CA ARG A 667 -20.90 -1.74 57.50
C ARG A 667 -22.42 -1.69 57.64
N GLY A 668 -22.95 -0.53 58.01
CA GLY A 668 -24.33 -0.18 57.72
C GLY A 668 -24.52 -0.34 56.22
N ARG A 669 -25.63 -0.98 55.83
CA ARG A 669 -26.14 -0.82 54.46
C ARG A 669 -26.44 0.66 54.33
N SER A 670 -25.51 1.43 53.75
CA SER A 670 -25.75 2.81 53.37
C SER A 670 -27.06 2.80 52.59
N ARG A 671 -28.07 3.51 53.10
CA ARG A 671 -29.33 3.70 52.39
C ARG A 671 -28.93 4.42 51.12
N SER A 672 -28.83 3.68 50.02
CA SER A 672 -28.71 4.29 48.70
C SER A 672 -29.83 5.33 48.64
N GLY A 673 -29.48 6.58 48.31
CA GLY A 673 -30.48 7.61 48.03
C GLY A 673 -31.55 7.00 47.13
N ALA A 674 -32.82 7.26 47.46
CA ALA A 674 -33.95 6.55 46.88
C ALA A 674 -33.75 6.40 45.37
N PRO A 675 -33.91 5.19 44.80
CA PRO A 675 -33.74 5.01 43.36
C PRO A 675 -34.67 6.02 42.70
N HIS A 676 -34.11 6.90 41.87
CA HIS A 676 -34.92 7.79 41.05
C HIS A 676 -35.88 6.89 40.28
N GLU A 677 -37.18 6.96 40.59
CA GLU A 677 -38.15 6.01 40.05
C GLU A 677 -38.29 6.25 38.56
N ASP A 678 -37.56 5.46 37.78
CA ASP A 678 -37.54 5.60 36.34
C ASP A 678 -38.88 5.13 35.78
N GLY A 679 -39.78 6.09 35.53
CA GLY A 679 -41.13 5.85 35.06
C GLY A 679 -41.19 5.05 33.76
N GLU A 680 -40.19 5.22 32.88
CA GLU A 680 -40.02 4.42 31.66
C GLU A 680 -39.73 2.95 31.99
N LEU A 681 -38.72 2.66 32.82
CA LEU A 681 -38.40 1.31 33.27
C LEU A 681 -39.57 0.65 34.01
N ASN A 682 -40.29 1.39 34.85
CA ASN A 682 -41.47 0.88 35.55
C ASN A 682 -42.63 0.55 34.59
N THR A 683 -42.80 1.35 33.53
CA THR A 683 -43.78 1.09 32.47
C THR A 683 -43.38 -0.14 31.64
N LEU A 684 -42.12 -0.24 31.21
CA LEU A 684 -41.59 -1.39 30.49
C LEU A 684 -41.69 -2.69 31.32
N ARG A 685 -41.37 -2.64 32.62
CA ARG A 685 -41.53 -3.77 33.55
C ARG A 685 -42.99 -4.12 33.84
N ARG A 686 -43.95 -3.21 33.63
CA ARG A 686 -45.38 -3.50 33.72
C ARG A 686 -45.84 -4.20 32.45
N ALA A 687 -45.52 -3.65 31.28
CA ALA A 687 -45.81 -4.24 29.97
C ALA A 687 -45.23 -5.67 29.84
N LEU A 688 -43.98 -5.88 30.24
CA LEU A 688 -43.35 -7.20 30.26
C LEU A 688 -44.08 -8.21 31.16
N ARG A 689 -44.67 -7.77 32.27
CA ARG A 689 -45.42 -8.63 33.22
C ARG A 689 -46.85 -8.90 32.78
N SER A 690 -47.48 -7.98 32.06
CA SER A 690 -48.83 -8.17 31.49
C SER A 690 -48.84 -8.97 30.19
N HIS A 691 -47.67 -9.19 29.57
CA HIS A 691 -47.56 -9.92 28.32
C HIS A 691 -47.84 -11.43 28.54
N PRO A 692 -48.72 -12.08 27.72
CA PRO A 692 -49.12 -13.48 27.93
C PRO A 692 -47.97 -14.48 28.11
N CYS A 693 -46.92 -14.35 27.29
CA CYS A 693 -45.73 -15.21 27.35
C CYS A 693 -44.90 -15.09 28.66
N HIS A 694 -45.18 -14.12 29.53
CA HIS A 694 -44.46 -13.97 30.80
C HIS A 694 -44.64 -15.18 31.74
N GLY A 695 -45.82 -15.81 31.68
CA GLY A 695 -46.21 -16.99 32.47
C GLY A 695 -45.97 -18.34 31.79
N CYS A 696 -45.20 -18.40 30.69
CA CYS A 696 -44.86 -19.67 30.04
C CYS A 696 -43.82 -20.45 30.86
N ASP A 697 -44.03 -21.75 31.09
CA ASP A 697 -43.06 -22.60 31.80
C ASP A 697 -41.75 -22.78 31.02
N SER A 698 -41.83 -22.92 29.68
CA SER A 698 -40.69 -23.06 28.77
C SER A 698 -40.09 -21.71 28.32
N ARG A 699 -40.40 -20.61 29.01
CA ARG A 699 -40.03 -19.24 28.59
C ARG A 699 -38.54 -19.03 28.35
N GLU A 700 -37.66 -19.60 29.18
CA GLU A 700 -36.22 -19.42 28.97
C GLU A 700 -35.67 -20.24 27.78
N ASP A 701 -36.40 -21.25 27.31
CA ASP A 701 -36.04 -22.04 26.13
C ASP A 701 -36.41 -21.28 24.85
N HIS A 702 -37.63 -20.75 24.80
CA HIS A 702 -38.04 -19.79 23.75
C HIS A 702 -37.10 -18.56 23.73
N ALA A 703 -36.68 -18.04 24.89
CA ALA A 703 -35.73 -16.94 24.98
C ALA A 703 -34.34 -17.28 24.44
N ARG A 704 -33.83 -18.50 24.67
CA ARG A 704 -32.56 -18.97 24.09
C ARG A 704 -32.62 -19.03 22.56
N TRP A 705 -33.74 -19.46 21.98
CA TRP A 705 -33.93 -19.46 20.52
C TRP A 705 -34.11 -18.05 19.95
N ALA A 706 -34.91 -17.19 20.59
CA ALA A 706 -35.10 -15.80 20.19
C ALA A 706 -33.81 -14.94 20.30
N GLU A 707 -32.92 -15.24 21.26
CA GLU A 707 -31.61 -14.60 21.35
C GLU A 707 -30.68 -15.04 20.20
N ARG A 708 -30.68 -16.35 19.86
CA ARG A 708 -29.95 -16.88 18.69
C ARG A 708 -30.46 -16.29 17.39
N HIS A 709 -31.78 -16.24 17.20
CA HIS A 709 -32.44 -15.59 16.07
C HIS A 709 -31.95 -14.16 15.90
N HIS A 710 -32.12 -13.31 16.92
CA HIS A 710 -31.76 -11.90 16.82
C HIS A 710 -30.26 -11.66 16.62
N ARG A 711 -29.39 -12.50 17.21
CA ARG A 711 -27.94 -12.42 16.97
C ARG A 711 -27.59 -12.74 15.51
N LEU A 712 -28.13 -13.85 14.99
CA LEU A 712 -27.93 -14.25 13.60
C LEU A 712 -28.56 -13.24 12.63
N GLN A 713 -29.70 -12.64 12.99
CA GLN A 713 -30.36 -11.59 12.21
C GLN A 713 -29.49 -10.34 12.15
N GLY A 714 -28.92 -9.89 13.27
CA GLY A 714 -27.98 -8.77 13.29
C GLY A 714 -26.71 -9.02 12.48
N GLU A 715 -26.21 -10.26 12.44
CA GLU A 715 -25.14 -10.68 11.53
C GLU A 715 -25.61 -10.66 10.07
N ASN A 716 -26.81 -11.17 9.78
CA ASN A 716 -27.36 -11.24 8.42
C ASN A 716 -27.66 -9.84 7.84
N ASP A 717 -28.20 -8.93 8.63
CA ASP A 717 -28.41 -7.52 8.27
C ASP A 717 -27.08 -6.78 8.04
N GLN A 718 -25.99 -7.19 8.68
CA GLN A 718 -24.65 -6.70 8.35
C GLN A 718 -24.15 -7.27 7.01
N LEU A 719 -24.39 -8.56 6.73
CA LEU A 719 -24.04 -9.18 5.44
C LEU A 719 -24.82 -8.55 4.28
N ARG A 720 -26.13 -8.36 4.42
CA ARG A 720 -27.00 -7.70 3.42
C ARG A 720 -26.57 -6.26 3.15
N ARG A 721 -26.28 -5.47 4.20
CA ARG A 721 -25.70 -4.11 4.05
C ARG A 721 -24.34 -4.13 3.37
N LYS A 722 -23.49 -5.14 3.66
CA LYS A 722 -22.19 -5.30 3.01
C LYS A 722 -22.34 -5.59 1.52
N VAL A 723 -23.28 -6.46 1.11
CA VAL A 723 -23.58 -6.73 -0.30
C VAL A 723 -23.99 -5.44 -1.03
N ALA A 724 -25.00 -4.72 -0.54
CA ALA A 724 -25.46 -3.46 -1.14
C ALA A 724 -24.41 -2.33 -1.17
N GLY A 725 -23.45 -2.35 -0.23
CA GLY A 725 -22.31 -1.45 -0.22
C GLY A 725 -21.18 -1.82 -1.19
N THR A 726 -21.08 -3.08 -1.60
CA THR A 726 -19.93 -3.62 -2.35
C THR A 726 -20.10 -3.44 -3.86
N THR A 727 -21.26 -3.82 -4.42
CA THR A 727 -21.58 -3.71 -5.86
C THR A 727 -21.60 -2.24 -6.34
N HIS A 728 -21.08 -1.95 -7.54
CA HIS A 728 -20.97 -0.59 -8.11
C HIS A 728 -20.27 0.46 -7.21
N SER A 729 -19.40 0.06 -6.28
CA SER A 729 -18.68 1.00 -5.39
C SER A 729 -17.70 1.90 -6.17
N LEU A 730 -17.06 1.36 -7.21
CA LEU A 730 -16.17 2.10 -8.10
C LEU A 730 -16.92 3.13 -8.96
N VAL A 731 -18.00 2.73 -9.62
CA VAL A 731 -18.84 3.63 -10.44
C VAL A 731 -19.38 4.80 -9.61
N ARG A 732 -19.87 4.51 -8.39
CA ARG A 732 -20.31 5.55 -7.43
C ARG A 732 -19.18 6.51 -7.01
N THR A 733 -17.92 6.07 -7.04
CA THR A 733 -16.75 6.91 -6.72
C THR A 733 -16.36 7.75 -7.93
N PHE A 734 -16.33 7.16 -9.12
CA PHE A 734 -16.13 7.85 -10.40
C PHE A 734 -17.18 8.96 -10.63
N ASP A 735 -18.45 8.71 -10.31
CA ASP A 735 -19.50 9.75 -10.44
C ASP A 735 -19.33 10.90 -9.42
N ARG A 736 -18.83 10.63 -8.21
CA ARG A 736 -18.47 11.69 -7.25
C ARG A 736 -17.29 12.52 -7.75
N ILE A 737 -16.29 11.87 -8.34
CA ILE A 737 -15.13 12.52 -8.99
C ILE A 737 -15.61 13.40 -10.15
N ARG A 738 -16.48 12.88 -11.03
CA ARG A 738 -17.09 13.67 -12.11
C ARG A 738 -17.87 14.87 -11.58
N ALA A 739 -18.65 14.71 -10.51
CA ALA A 739 -19.37 15.83 -9.89
C ALA A 739 -18.43 16.92 -9.36
N LEU A 740 -17.29 16.56 -8.76
CA LEU A 740 -16.25 17.51 -8.34
C LEU A 740 -15.57 18.18 -9.54
N LEU A 741 -15.19 17.40 -10.56
CA LEU A 741 -14.58 17.92 -11.77
C LEU A 741 -15.52 18.85 -12.56
N ARG A 742 -16.83 18.57 -12.55
CA ARG A 742 -17.88 19.41 -13.12
C ARG A 742 -18.04 20.70 -12.29
N SER A 743 -18.11 20.62 -10.96
CA SER A 743 -18.24 21.80 -10.09
C SER A 743 -17.04 22.76 -10.22
N ARG A 744 -15.85 22.20 -10.45
CA ARG A 744 -14.64 22.97 -10.77
C ARG A 744 -14.48 23.31 -12.26
N GLY A 745 -15.31 22.82 -13.18
CA GLY A 745 -15.26 23.17 -14.61
C GLY A 745 -14.15 22.50 -15.43
N TYR A 746 -13.66 21.34 -15.00
CA TYR A 746 -12.83 20.42 -15.80
C TYR A 746 -13.68 19.60 -16.79
N LEU A 747 -14.94 19.34 -16.42
CA LEU A 747 -15.97 18.75 -17.28
C LEU A 747 -17.08 19.77 -17.52
N THR A 748 -17.60 19.81 -18.75
CA THR A 748 -18.71 20.68 -19.18
C THR A 748 -19.83 19.84 -19.79
N PRO A 749 -21.11 20.23 -19.68
CA PRO A 749 -22.17 19.61 -20.46
C PRO A 749 -21.83 19.67 -21.96
N ALA A 750 -22.13 18.61 -22.70
CA ALA A 750 -22.00 18.62 -24.15
C ALA A 750 -22.92 19.69 -24.76
N PRO A 751 -22.49 20.39 -25.83
CA PRO A 751 -23.40 21.22 -26.59
C PRO A 751 -24.48 20.32 -27.21
N PRO A 752 -25.76 20.74 -27.25
CA PRO A 752 -26.83 19.94 -27.84
C PRO A 752 -26.51 19.66 -29.30
N VAL A 753 -26.50 18.37 -29.67
CA VAL A 753 -26.25 17.93 -31.05
C VAL A 753 -27.37 18.48 -31.93
N ALA A 754 -27.04 19.46 -32.79
CA ALA A 754 -27.95 19.92 -33.82
C ALA A 754 -28.23 18.74 -34.77
N GLY A 755 -29.49 18.31 -34.83
CA GLY A 755 -29.88 17.11 -35.56
C GLY A 755 -29.45 17.17 -37.02
N ARG A 756 -28.66 16.18 -37.45
CA ARG A 756 -28.49 15.90 -38.88
C ARG A 756 -29.84 15.38 -39.39
N GLY A 757 -30.45 16.13 -40.30
CA GLY A 757 -31.65 15.68 -40.98
C GLY A 757 -31.40 14.41 -41.79
N ASP A 758 -32.42 13.58 -41.93
CA ASP A 758 -32.37 12.34 -42.70
C ASP A 758 -31.88 12.57 -44.14
N THR A 759 -30.80 11.88 -44.49
CA THR A 759 -30.59 11.43 -45.87
C THR A 759 -30.43 9.92 -45.81
N ALA A 760 -31.46 9.21 -46.28
CA ALA A 760 -31.50 7.76 -46.26
C ALA A 760 -30.29 7.14 -46.98
N VAL A 761 -29.73 6.09 -46.38
CA VAL A 761 -28.73 5.23 -47.01
C VAL A 761 -29.45 4.00 -47.54
N ASP A 762 -29.66 3.95 -48.85
CA ASP A 762 -29.99 2.68 -49.51
C ASP A 762 -28.73 1.81 -49.54
N ALA A 763 -28.85 0.58 -49.03
CA ALA A 763 -27.79 -0.41 -49.06
C ALA A 763 -27.94 -1.30 -50.31
N ALA A 764 -26.90 -1.35 -51.15
CA ALA A 764 -26.82 -2.27 -52.27
C ALA A 764 -25.46 -2.98 -52.32
N ALA A 765 -25.52 -4.27 -52.62
CA ALA A 765 -24.52 -5.30 -52.44
C ALA A 765 -23.19 -5.14 -53.22
N ALA A 766 -22.24 -5.99 -52.82
CA ALA A 766 -20.95 -6.22 -53.45
C ALA A 766 -21.01 -6.60 -54.94
N ASP A 767 -19.96 -6.23 -55.69
CA ASP A 767 -19.04 -7.22 -56.27
C ASP A 767 -17.64 -6.61 -56.54
N SER A 768 -16.69 -7.48 -56.82
CA SER A 768 -15.28 -7.33 -57.11
C SER A 768 -14.95 -6.56 -58.41
N THR A 769 -13.79 -5.88 -58.42
CA THR A 769 -12.69 -6.07 -59.40
C THR A 769 -11.52 -5.09 -59.18
N ALA A 770 -10.28 -5.60 -59.30
CA ALA A 770 -9.07 -4.82 -59.60
C ALA A 770 -8.92 -4.73 -61.15
N PRO A 771 -7.95 -3.99 -61.77
CA PRO A 771 -6.74 -3.37 -61.20
C PRO A 771 -6.38 -1.95 -61.77
N GLY A 772 -5.20 -1.41 -61.40
CA GLY A 772 -4.52 -0.40 -62.24
C GLY A 772 -3.74 0.72 -61.53
N ALA A 773 -2.44 0.52 -61.33
CA ALA A 773 -1.44 1.61 -61.31
C ALA A 773 -0.98 1.90 -62.77
N PRO A 774 -0.09 2.87 -63.10
CA PRO A 774 0.64 3.87 -62.29
C PRO A 774 0.35 5.32 -62.81
N GLY A 775 1.03 6.42 -62.46
CA GLY A 775 2.16 6.73 -61.57
C GLY A 775 2.78 8.10 -61.96
N THR A 776 3.92 8.46 -61.35
CA THR A 776 4.78 9.64 -61.67
C THR A 776 4.15 11.04 -61.51
N ALA A 777 4.87 12.11 -61.15
CA ALA A 777 6.17 12.31 -60.48
C ALA A 777 6.34 13.83 -60.24
N VAL A 778 7.22 14.26 -59.30
CA VAL A 778 8.11 15.46 -59.45
C VAL A 778 7.39 16.84 -59.59
N THR A 779 7.61 17.91 -58.80
CA THR A 779 8.81 18.42 -58.11
C THR A 779 8.46 19.56 -57.12
N SER A 780 9.42 19.94 -56.24
CA SER A 780 9.88 21.30 -55.85
C SER A 780 8.97 22.53 -56.15
N SER A 781 8.92 23.66 -55.43
CA SER A 781 9.78 24.35 -54.44
C SER A 781 9.37 25.84 -54.48
N ALA A 782 9.75 26.61 -53.47
CA ALA A 782 9.73 28.09 -53.41
C ALA A 782 8.34 28.77 -53.44
N ALA A 783 8.13 30.00 -52.96
CA ALA A 783 8.70 30.89 -51.92
C ALA A 783 8.24 32.32 -52.27
N ALA A 784 8.17 33.21 -51.27
CA ALA A 784 7.87 34.66 -51.42
C ALA A 784 6.42 34.98 -51.86
N THR A 785 5.83 36.17 -51.61
CA THR A 785 6.40 37.44 -51.08
C THR A 785 5.34 38.26 -50.30
N SER A 786 5.79 39.32 -49.63
CA SER A 786 5.05 40.32 -48.85
C SER A 786 4.23 41.36 -49.65
N ALA A 787 3.18 41.91 -49.03
CA ALA A 787 2.81 43.36 -48.93
C ALA A 787 1.32 43.45 -48.50
N ASP A 788 0.90 44.06 -47.38
CA ASP A 788 0.99 45.46 -46.90
C ASP A 788 -0.08 46.39 -47.54
N LEU A 789 -1.00 46.93 -46.72
CA LEU A 789 -2.14 47.81 -47.11
C LEU A 789 -2.73 48.56 -45.88
N PRO A 790 -3.04 49.89 -45.92
CA PRO A 790 -3.36 50.68 -44.72
C PRO A 790 -4.80 51.29 -44.61
N ALA A 791 -5.15 51.69 -43.36
CA ALA A 791 -5.97 52.84 -42.92
C ALA A 791 -7.41 53.10 -43.47
N ARG A 792 -8.48 52.97 -42.65
CA ARG A 792 -9.23 54.03 -41.87
C ARG A 792 -10.44 54.69 -42.64
N PRO A 793 -11.41 55.42 -42.00
CA PRO A 793 -11.88 55.48 -40.58
C PRO A 793 -13.43 55.57 -40.34
N ASP A 794 -13.83 55.51 -39.05
CA ASP A 794 -14.89 56.20 -38.26
C ASP A 794 -16.36 56.53 -38.70
N SER A 795 -17.28 56.38 -37.70
CA SER A 795 -18.49 57.17 -37.30
C SER A 795 -19.72 56.28 -36.95
N THR A 796 -20.23 56.18 -35.70
CA THR A 796 -21.10 57.08 -34.86
C THR A 796 -22.46 57.45 -35.51
N ALA A 797 -23.65 57.43 -34.88
CA ALA A 797 -24.12 57.22 -33.48
C ALA A 797 -25.64 56.85 -33.45
N GLY A 798 -26.28 56.60 -32.28
CA GLY A 798 -27.76 56.45 -32.18
C GLY A 798 -28.34 56.07 -30.79
N GLU A 799 -29.47 56.68 -30.40
CA GLU A 799 -30.09 56.73 -29.05
C GLU A 799 -31.64 56.56 -29.13
N ALA A 800 -32.46 56.24 -28.11
CA ALA A 800 -32.33 55.70 -26.73
C ALA A 800 -33.77 55.39 -26.18
N ALA A 801 -33.98 55.37 -24.84
CA ALA A 801 -35.28 55.41 -24.09
C ALA A 801 -36.11 54.08 -23.97
N GLU A 802 -36.52 53.60 -22.77
CA GLU A 802 -37.70 53.90 -21.89
C GLU A 802 -39.05 53.23 -22.34
N ARG A 803 -40.04 52.77 -21.51
CA ARG A 803 -40.26 52.63 -20.04
C ARG A 803 -41.52 51.75 -19.73
N ARG A 804 -41.66 51.20 -18.49
CA ARG A 804 -42.94 50.83 -17.78
C ARG A 804 -43.81 49.67 -18.39
N ASP A 805 -44.80 49.01 -17.75
CA ASP A 805 -45.31 48.94 -16.35
C ASP A 805 -46.17 47.65 -16.10
N VAL A 806 -46.32 47.25 -14.81
CA VAL A 806 -47.50 46.61 -14.12
C VAL A 806 -48.14 45.28 -14.60
N GLY A 807 -48.41 44.35 -13.64
CA GLY A 807 -49.47 43.31 -13.77
C GLY A 807 -49.43 42.09 -12.82
N GLU A 808 -50.01 42.19 -11.61
CA GLU A 808 -50.54 41.07 -10.78
C GLU A 808 -52.10 40.97 -10.98
N PRO A 809 -52.90 39.99 -10.45
CA PRO A 809 -52.75 39.25 -9.18
C PRO A 809 -53.28 37.77 -9.10
N ASP A 810 -53.32 37.26 -7.87
CA ASP A 810 -54.22 36.25 -7.24
C ASP A 810 -54.01 34.72 -7.37
N GLY A 811 -54.25 34.02 -6.23
CA GLY A 811 -54.20 32.56 -6.03
C GLY A 811 -55.62 31.92 -5.97
N PRO A 812 -55.91 30.87 -5.15
CA PRO A 812 -55.12 30.25 -4.07
C PRO A 812 -55.04 28.68 -4.08
N LYS A 813 -54.47 28.14 -2.99
CA LYS A 813 -54.45 26.74 -2.46
C LYS A 813 -55.82 26.02 -2.46
N PRO A 814 -55.96 24.66 -2.28
CA PRO A 814 -55.21 23.86 -1.27
C PRO A 814 -54.97 22.33 -1.51
N ASP A 815 -54.28 21.69 -0.54
CA ASP A 815 -54.41 20.30 0.02
C ASP A 815 -54.44 19.06 -0.94
N SER A 816 -54.06 17.83 -0.59
CA SER A 816 -53.66 17.16 0.68
C SER A 816 -52.86 15.86 0.44
N GLU A 817 -52.12 15.43 1.48
CA GLU A 817 -51.95 14.02 1.95
C GLU A 817 -51.23 12.89 1.15
N ILE A 818 -50.16 12.40 1.81
CA ILE A 818 -49.82 10.99 2.10
C ILE A 818 -49.45 10.05 0.92
N GLU A 819 -48.14 9.79 0.81
CA GLU A 819 -47.63 8.53 0.23
C GLU A 819 -47.20 7.52 1.32
N HIS A 820 -47.62 6.28 1.12
CA HIS A 820 -47.10 5.07 1.74
C HIS A 820 -46.86 4.05 0.63
N GLY A 821 -45.84 3.19 0.78
CA GLY A 821 -45.70 2.00 -0.07
C GLY A 821 -44.37 1.95 -0.82
N ALA A 822 -43.44 1.15 -0.31
CA ALA A 822 -42.25 0.75 -1.05
C ALA A 822 -42.52 -0.53 -1.85
N ALA A 823 -41.71 -0.71 -2.90
CA ALA A 823 -41.42 -1.99 -3.58
C ALA A 823 -42.59 -2.75 -4.23
N GLU A 824 -42.53 -2.87 -5.56
CA GLU A 824 -42.10 -4.14 -6.17
C GLU A 824 -41.63 -3.91 -7.61
N ALA A 825 -40.73 -4.76 -8.09
CA ALA A 825 -40.21 -4.72 -9.44
C ALA A 825 -39.97 -6.14 -9.95
N GLU A 826 -40.76 -6.59 -10.92
CA GLU A 826 -40.24 -7.52 -11.93
C GLU A 826 -41.01 -7.49 -13.25
N ARG A 827 -40.27 -7.83 -14.31
CA ARG A 827 -40.48 -7.57 -15.73
C ARG A 827 -41.79 -8.10 -16.31
N THR A 828 -42.39 -7.34 -17.23
CA THR A 828 -43.06 -7.90 -18.42
C THR A 828 -42.86 -6.96 -19.61
N VAL A 829 -42.46 -7.49 -20.76
CA VAL A 829 -42.33 -6.75 -22.03
C VAL A 829 -43.41 -7.23 -23.00
N ALA A 830 -44.34 -6.37 -23.36
CA ALA A 830 -45.14 -6.49 -24.58
C ALA A 830 -45.76 -5.13 -24.98
N ALA A 831 -45.79 -4.87 -26.28
CA ALA A 831 -46.12 -3.61 -26.92
C ALA A 831 -47.47 -2.95 -26.53
N SER A 832 -47.46 -1.61 -26.47
CA SER A 832 -48.55 -0.76 -26.95
C SER A 832 -47.99 0.60 -27.37
N SER A 833 -48.31 1.02 -28.58
CA SER A 833 -47.89 2.29 -29.16
C SER A 833 -48.84 3.42 -28.77
N GLU A 834 -48.32 4.56 -28.33
CA GLU A 834 -48.72 5.87 -28.85
C GLU A 834 -47.73 6.97 -28.43
N GLY A 835 -47.61 8.01 -29.26
CA GLY A 835 -46.40 8.83 -29.29
C GLY A 835 -46.37 9.99 -28.31
N ARG A 836 -45.31 10.05 -27.50
CA ARG A 836 -44.59 11.29 -27.19
C ARG A 836 -43.11 10.96 -27.09
N GLY A 837 -42.31 11.48 -28.01
CA GLY A 837 -40.86 11.25 -28.05
C GLY A 837 -40.19 11.92 -26.86
N THR A 838 -40.01 11.18 -25.76
CA THR A 838 -39.10 11.58 -24.69
C THR A 838 -37.69 11.50 -25.25
N VAL A 839 -37.11 12.65 -25.59
CA VAL A 839 -35.68 12.73 -25.87
C VAL A 839 -34.97 12.30 -24.60
N VAL A 840 -34.39 11.09 -24.63
CA VAL A 840 -33.41 10.69 -23.63
C VAL A 840 -32.19 11.56 -23.87
N VAL A 841 -32.14 12.70 -23.17
CA VAL A 841 -30.94 13.53 -23.10
C VAL A 841 -29.90 12.68 -22.39
N VAL A 842 -29.05 12.03 -23.17
CA VAL A 842 -27.82 11.44 -22.65
C VAL A 842 -27.04 12.61 -22.06
N ASP A 843 -26.73 12.53 -20.76
CA ASP A 843 -25.97 13.54 -20.00
C ASP A 843 -24.49 13.45 -20.42
N GLU A 844 -24.24 13.68 -21.71
CA GLU A 844 -22.91 13.66 -22.31
C GLU A 844 -22.10 14.82 -21.72
N GLU A 845 -20.97 14.49 -21.13
CA GLU A 845 -19.99 15.47 -20.70
C GLU A 845 -18.83 15.53 -21.68
N THR A 846 -18.37 16.74 -21.92
CA THR A 846 -17.16 17.02 -22.71
C THR A 846 -16.06 17.56 -21.81
N ILE A 847 -14.83 17.32 -22.23
CA ILE A 847 -13.63 17.79 -21.52
C ILE A 847 -13.37 19.27 -21.83
N SER A 848 -13.28 20.09 -20.78
CA SER A 848 -12.93 21.52 -20.94
C SER A 848 -11.44 21.70 -21.28
N GLU A 849 -10.99 22.92 -21.57
CA GLU A 849 -9.54 23.17 -21.75
C GLU A 849 -8.75 22.84 -20.48
N HIS A 850 -9.29 23.16 -19.29
CA HIS A 850 -8.70 22.78 -18.00
C HIS A 850 -8.68 21.26 -17.84
N GLY A 851 -9.75 20.57 -18.27
CA GLY A 851 -9.78 19.12 -18.38
C GLY A 851 -8.62 18.57 -19.22
N ARG A 852 -8.41 19.09 -20.44
CA ARG A 852 -7.32 18.63 -21.34
C ARG A 852 -5.92 18.85 -20.77
N ARG A 853 -5.75 19.87 -19.91
CA ARG A 853 -4.51 20.09 -19.16
C ARG A 853 -4.32 19.02 -18.08
N LEU A 854 -5.35 18.76 -17.26
CA LEU A 854 -5.34 17.72 -16.21
C LEU A 854 -5.13 16.31 -16.78
N ALA A 855 -5.74 15.99 -17.92
CA ALA A 855 -5.57 14.71 -18.64
C ALA A 855 -4.09 14.36 -18.95
N ARG A 856 -3.21 15.37 -19.00
CA ARG A 856 -1.80 15.26 -19.37
C ARG A 856 -0.83 15.48 -18.19
N ILE A 857 -1.36 15.61 -16.96
CA ILE A 857 -0.58 15.63 -15.71
C ILE A 857 -0.73 14.27 -15.04
N TYR A 858 0.40 13.60 -14.80
CA TYR A 858 0.50 12.27 -14.21
C TYR A 858 1.27 12.37 -12.88
N SER A 859 0.51 12.62 -11.82
CA SER A 859 1.00 12.82 -10.44
C SER A 859 -0.12 12.46 -9.45
N GLU A 860 0.22 12.12 -8.20
CA GLU A 860 -0.79 11.92 -7.14
C GLU A 860 -1.51 13.23 -6.75
N SER A 861 -0.88 14.39 -7.03
CA SER A 861 -1.45 15.72 -6.83
C SER A 861 -1.80 16.39 -8.17
N ASP A 862 -2.27 15.61 -9.14
CA ASP A 862 -2.61 16.04 -10.50
C ASP A 862 -3.60 17.22 -10.55
N LEU A 863 -4.70 17.13 -9.80
CA LEU A 863 -5.73 18.15 -9.72
C LEU A 863 -5.22 19.41 -9.01
N LEU A 864 -4.49 19.28 -7.90
CA LEU A 864 -3.88 20.42 -7.22
C LEU A 864 -2.85 21.15 -8.10
N ALA A 865 -2.05 20.42 -8.88
CA ALA A 865 -1.14 21.00 -9.87
C ALA A 865 -1.90 21.74 -10.99
N ALA A 866 -3.00 21.16 -11.48
CA ALA A 866 -3.85 21.79 -12.48
C ALA A 866 -4.53 23.07 -11.95
N GLU A 867 -4.97 23.09 -10.69
CA GLU A 867 -5.54 24.28 -10.06
C GLU A 867 -4.48 25.36 -9.80
N CYS A 868 -3.27 25.01 -9.37
CA CYS A 868 -2.19 26.00 -9.23
C CYS A 868 -1.83 26.67 -10.58
N LEU A 869 -1.84 25.91 -11.68
CA LEU A 869 -1.71 26.45 -13.04
C LEU A 869 -2.89 27.36 -13.42
N ARG A 870 -4.12 26.96 -13.10
CA ARG A 870 -5.35 27.70 -13.42
C ARG A 870 -5.45 29.03 -12.70
N HIS A 871 -5.19 29.02 -11.39
CA HIS A 871 -5.14 30.23 -10.56
C HIS A 871 -3.89 31.07 -10.80
N GLY A 872 -2.94 30.59 -11.62
CA GLY A 872 -1.75 31.33 -12.00
C GLY A 872 -0.71 31.49 -10.90
N VAL A 873 -0.79 30.69 -9.82
CA VAL A 873 0.08 30.77 -8.62
C VAL A 873 1.57 30.71 -8.97
N TRP A 874 1.91 30.00 -10.05
CA TRP A 874 3.29 29.80 -10.49
C TRP A 874 3.75 30.80 -11.56
N ARG A 875 2.91 31.75 -11.98
CA ARG A 875 3.29 32.78 -12.95
C ARG A 875 4.25 33.78 -12.31
N GLY A 876 5.31 34.13 -13.03
CA GLY A 876 6.35 35.05 -12.57
C GLY A 876 7.49 34.40 -11.79
N LEU A 877 7.37 33.13 -11.37
CA LEU A 877 8.45 32.41 -10.70
C LEU A 877 9.64 32.16 -11.62
N GLY A 878 10.85 32.39 -11.10
CA GLY A 878 12.09 31.99 -11.75
C GLY A 878 12.30 30.47 -11.77
N PRO A 879 13.27 29.93 -12.54
CA PRO A 879 13.45 28.48 -12.68
C PRO A 879 13.71 27.74 -11.37
N ALA A 880 14.56 28.27 -10.50
CA ALA A 880 14.84 27.69 -9.19
C ALA A 880 13.65 27.80 -8.23
N GLU A 881 12.90 28.90 -8.31
CA GLU A 881 11.71 29.16 -7.49
C GLU A 881 10.58 28.20 -7.86
N LEU A 882 10.33 28.00 -9.16
CA LEU A 882 9.36 27.03 -9.64
C LEU A 882 9.72 25.60 -9.24
N ALA A 883 10.99 25.20 -9.36
CA ALA A 883 11.46 23.89 -8.87
C ALA A 883 11.21 23.71 -7.36
N SER A 884 11.43 24.78 -6.58
CA SER A 884 11.15 24.82 -5.14
C SER A 884 9.68 24.57 -4.82
N VAL A 885 8.76 25.32 -5.45
CA VAL A 885 7.32 25.20 -5.21
C VAL A 885 6.77 23.86 -5.70
N VAL A 886 7.14 23.44 -6.91
CA VAL A 886 6.70 22.16 -7.50
C VAL A 886 7.18 20.95 -6.69
N SER A 887 8.31 21.07 -5.97
CA SER A 887 8.80 19.99 -5.12
C SER A 887 7.86 19.62 -3.97
N ALA A 888 7.04 20.56 -3.47
CA ALA A 888 6.11 20.27 -2.38
C ALA A 888 4.98 19.31 -2.77
N LEU A 889 4.67 19.21 -4.07
CA LEU A 889 3.66 18.27 -4.58
C LEU A 889 4.18 16.83 -4.71
N VAL A 890 5.49 16.65 -4.86
CA VAL A 890 6.11 15.33 -5.09
C VAL A 890 6.89 14.80 -3.91
N PHE A 891 7.39 15.67 -3.02
CA PHE A 891 8.16 15.26 -1.85
C PHE A 891 7.25 14.76 -0.73
N GLU A 892 7.78 13.84 0.07
CA GLU A 892 7.16 13.26 1.26
C GLU A 892 8.24 13.05 2.33
N SER A 893 8.09 13.67 3.49
CA SER A 893 8.94 13.45 4.66
C SER A 893 8.59 12.13 5.37
N ARG A 894 9.59 11.50 6.00
CA ARG A 894 9.43 10.21 6.71
C ARG A 894 9.06 10.36 8.20
N ARG A 895 8.63 11.55 8.64
CA ARG A 895 8.38 11.85 10.06
C ARG A 895 7.18 12.78 10.15
N ASP A 896 6.10 12.35 10.81
CA ASP A 896 4.88 13.14 11.07
C ASP A 896 5.13 14.45 11.86
N THR A 897 6.33 14.64 12.39
CA THR A 897 6.77 15.83 13.13
C THR A 897 8.19 16.22 12.73
N GLY A 898 8.32 16.75 11.51
CA GLY A 898 9.54 17.47 11.08
C GLY A 898 9.62 18.88 11.67
N PRO A 899 10.81 19.50 11.71
CA PRO A 899 10.94 20.94 11.94
C PRO A 899 10.26 21.73 10.81
N VAL A 900 9.96 23.01 11.07
CA VAL A 900 9.44 23.94 10.05
C VAL A 900 10.39 23.95 8.86
N ALA A 901 9.89 23.58 7.67
CA ALA A 901 10.70 23.51 6.47
C ALA A 901 11.39 24.85 6.20
N ALA A 902 12.70 24.82 5.99
CA ALA A 902 13.41 25.99 5.50
C ALA A 902 12.86 26.37 4.11
N LEU A 903 12.54 27.65 3.91
CA LEU A 903 12.01 28.16 2.65
C LEU A 903 12.90 29.27 2.09
N PRO A 904 13.05 29.39 0.76
CA PRO A 904 13.56 30.59 0.13
C PRO A 904 12.62 31.78 0.43
N GLU A 905 13.17 32.89 0.88
CA GLU A 905 12.42 34.14 1.04
C GLU A 905 11.85 34.67 -0.29
N GLY A 906 10.81 35.50 -0.21
CA GLY A 906 10.22 36.16 -1.37
C GLY A 906 9.20 35.28 -2.12
N PRO A 907 9.20 35.24 -3.47
CA PRO A 907 8.11 34.67 -4.27
C PRO A 907 7.75 33.21 -3.96
N VAL A 908 8.73 32.40 -3.51
CA VAL A 908 8.50 30.98 -3.17
C VAL A 908 7.58 30.83 -1.97
N THR A 909 7.79 31.61 -0.90
CA THR A 909 6.93 31.57 0.30
C THR A 909 5.49 31.96 -0.03
N THR A 910 5.30 33.02 -0.84
CA THR A 910 3.96 33.44 -1.29
C THR A 910 3.28 32.37 -2.15
N ALA A 911 4.01 31.78 -3.11
CA ALA A 911 3.46 30.75 -3.98
C ALA A 911 3.11 29.45 -3.23
N LEU A 912 3.93 29.03 -2.26
CA LEU A 912 3.62 27.88 -1.41
C LEU A 912 2.41 28.15 -0.51
N ALA A 913 2.27 29.35 0.07
CA ALA A 913 1.11 29.72 0.87
C ALA A 913 -0.19 29.68 0.03
N GLU A 914 -0.17 30.18 -1.20
CA GLU A 914 -1.31 30.07 -2.12
C GLU A 914 -1.57 28.63 -2.59
N THR A 915 -0.54 27.81 -2.83
CA THR A 915 -0.70 26.37 -3.10
C THR A 915 -1.36 25.64 -1.93
N LEU A 916 -0.98 25.94 -0.68
CA LEU A 916 -1.61 25.40 0.53
C LEU A 916 -3.06 25.88 0.69
N ARG A 917 -3.36 27.15 0.34
CA ARG A 917 -4.73 27.67 0.34
C ARG A 917 -5.62 26.96 -0.67
N ILE A 918 -5.13 26.75 -1.90
CA ILE A 918 -5.84 25.97 -2.94
C ILE A 918 -6.01 24.50 -2.52
N TRP A 919 -5.02 23.92 -1.84
CA TRP A 919 -5.14 22.57 -1.28
C TRP A 919 -6.24 22.49 -0.21
N ALA A 920 -6.33 23.45 0.70
CA ALA A 920 -7.42 23.49 1.71
C ALA A 920 -8.80 23.66 1.05
N ASP A 921 -8.91 24.55 0.05
CA ASP A 921 -10.13 24.71 -0.76
C ASP A 921 -10.51 23.39 -1.49
N LEU A 922 -9.52 22.58 -1.88
CA LEU A 922 -9.71 21.28 -2.53
C LEU A 922 -10.11 20.19 -1.52
N GLU A 923 -9.46 20.10 -0.35
CA GLU A 923 -9.81 19.15 0.72
C GLU A 923 -11.27 19.36 1.18
N ASP A 924 -11.70 20.61 1.27
CA ASP A 924 -13.08 20.98 1.56
C ASP A 924 -14.06 20.44 0.51
N ASP A 925 -13.72 20.50 -0.77
CA ASP A 925 -14.54 19.97 -1.86
C ASP A 925 -14.57 18.44 -1.89
N GLU A 926 -13.41 17.81 -1.72
CA GLU A 926 -13.29 16.35 -1.61
C GLU A 926 -14.14 15.81 -0.46
N ARG A 927 -14.12 16.50 0.69
CA ARG A 927 -14.99 16.21 1.83
C ARG A 927 -16.47 16.40 1.50
N ARG A 928 -16.85 17.48 0.79
CA ARG A 928 -18.24 17.70 0.32
C ARG A 928 -18.71 16.59 -0.62
N HIS A 929 -17.86 16.14 -1.54
CA HIS A 929 -18.16 15.08 -2.51
C HIS A 929 -17.97 13.65 -1.96
N ARG A 930 -17.48 13.48 -0.72
CA ARG A 930 -17.18 12.20 -0.07
C ARG A 930 -16.17 11.36 -0.86
N LEU A 931 -15.03 11.98 -1.15
CA LEU A 931 -13.87 11.40 -1.83
C LEU A 931 -12.71 11.16 -0.84
N ASP A 932 -11.73 10.37 -1.26
CA ASP A 932 -10.42 10.31 -0.59
C ASP A 932 -9.73 11.68 -0.75
N ARG A 933 -8.98 12.13 0.27
CA ARG A 933 -8.40 13.47 0.31
C ARG A 933 -7.03 13.53 -0.38
N THR A 934 -6.79 14.59 -1.15
CA THR A 934 -5.46 14.93 -1.67
C THR A 934 -4.48 15.19 -0.52
N ARG A 935 -3.28 14.59 -0.58
CA ARG A 935 -2.22 14.75 0.43
C ARG A 935 -1.79 16.21 0.57
N GLU A 936 -1.50 16.64 1.80
CA GLU A 936 -0.94 17.97 2.08
C GLU A 936 0.46 18.13 1.41
N PRO A 937 0.71 19.25 0.71
CA PRO A 937 2.03 19.56 0.13
C PRO A 937 3.15 19.66 1.19
N ASP A 938 4.26 18.96 0.98
CA ASP A 938 5.39 18.89 1.93
C ASP A 938 6.57 19.73 1.44
N ALA A 939 6.78 20.89 2.07
CA ALA A 939 7.83 21.83 1.69
C ALA A 939 9.27 21.41 2.08
N GLY A 940 9.49 20.26 2.74
CA GLY A 940 10.81 19.87 3.28
C GLY A 940 11.94 19.73 2.25
N PHE A 941 11.62 19.61 0.96
CA PHE A 941 12.60 19.56 -0.14
C PHE A 941 12.76 20.87 -0.94
N ALA A 942 11.93 21.88 -0.66
CA ALA A 942 11.91 23.16 -1.36
C ALA A 942 13.28 23.87 -1.31
N TRP A 943 13.86 24.02 -0.11
CA TRP A 943 15.16 24.66 0.04
C TRP A 943 16.33 23.87 -0.59
N PRO A 944 16.49 22.55 -0.38
CA PRO A 944 17.50 21.76 -1.08
C PRO A 944 17.44 21.87 -2.61
N VAL A 945 16.25 21.74 -3.22
CA VAL A 945 16.11 21.80 -4.69
C VAL A 945 16.33 23.20 -5.24
N TYR A 946 15.94 24.25 -4.49
CA TYR A 946 16.20 25.65 -4.84
C TYR A 946 17.70 25.95 -4.95
N ARG A 947 18.48 25.57 -3.92
CA ARG A 947 19.95 25.74 -3.92
C ARG A 947 20.62 24.96 -5.05
N TRP A 948 20.14 23.74 -5.32
CA TRP A 948 20.64 22.95 -6.45
C TRP A 948 20.32 23.59 -7.81
N ALA A 949 19.11 24.08 -8.03
CA ALA A 949 18.75 24.78 -9.27
C ALA A 949 19.53 26.09 -9.47
N ARG A 950 20.08 26.68 -8.40
CA ARG A 950 20.99 27.84 -8.45
C ARG A 950 22.47 27.51 -8.71
N GLY A 951 22.82 26.23 -8.86
CA GLY A 951 24.19 25.81 -9.22
C GLY A 951 25.10 25.43 -8.04
N GLU A 952 24.60 25.34 -6.80
CA GLU A 952 25.43 25.01 -5.64
C GLU A 952 25.96 23.56 -5.63
N SER A 953 27.07 23.29 -4.95
CA SER A 953 27.64 21.93 -4.84
C SER A 953 26.74 21.00 -4.01
N LEU A 954 26.82 19.68 -4.27
CA LEU A 954 26.00 18.69 -3.57
C LEU A 954 26.24 18.75 -2.05
N GLU A 955 27.50 18.90 -1.65
CA GLU A 955 27.93 19.15 -0.26
C GLU A 955 27.08 20.22 0.44
N ARG A 956 27.04 21.44 -0.12
CA ARG A 956 26.32 22.58 0.49
C ARG A 956 24.82 22.37 0.56
N VAL A 957 24.26 21.64 -0.40
CA VAL A 957 22.84 21.32 -0.44
C VAL A 957 22.48 20.31 0.65
N LEU A 958 23.25 19.22 0.79
CA LEU A 958 23.01 18.21 1.81
C LEU A 958 23.31 18.72 3.23
N THR A 959 24.43 19.43 3.45
CA THR A 959 24.75 20.04 4.75
C THR A 959 23.68 21.03 5.20
N ALA A 960 23.05 21.77 4.28
CA ALA A 960 21.96 22.68 4.62
C ALA A 960 20.61 21.99 4.85
N ALA A 961 20.35 20.86 4.19
CA ALA A 961 19.21 20.02 4.52
C ALA A 961 19.35 19.46 5.95
N GLU A 962 20.52 18.92 6.28
CA GLU A 962 20.85 18.40 7.61
C GLU A 962 20.79 19.50 8.68
N SER A 963 21.32 20.70 8.40
CA SER A 963 21.24 21.87 9.30
C SER A 963 19.80 22.35 9.52
N ALA A 964 18.91 22.15 8.55
CA ALA A 964 17.46 22.39 8.69
C ALA A 964 16.72 21.21 9.36
N GLY A 965 17.43 20.16 9.80
CA GLY A 965 16.87 18.98 10.45
C GLY A 965 16.29 17.91 9.50
N HIS A 966 16.57 18.02 8.20
CA HIS A 966 16.18 17.04 7.19
C HIS A 966 17.38 16.15 6.82
N GLU A 967 17.48 14.96 7.45
CA GLU A 967 18.43 13.91 7.05
C GLU A 967 18.11 13.40 5.63
N LEU A 968 18.92 13.81 4.64
CA LEU A 968 18.71 13.45 3.24
C LEU A 968 19.96 12.76 2.66
N SER A 969 19.81 11.50 2.23
CA SER A 969 20.87 10.78 1.51
C SER A 969 21.04 11.31 0.08
N ALA A 970 22.25 11.22 -0.48
CA ALA A 970 22.50 11.64 -1.86
C ALA A 970 21.64 10.90 -2.91
N GLY A 971 21.32 9.62 -2.69
CA GLY A 971 20.39 8.88 -3.56
C GLY A 971 18.91 9.30 -3.38
N ASP A 972 18.48 9.65 -2.17
CA ASP A 972 17.15 10.25 -1.97
C ASP A 972 17.07 11.64 -2.61
N PHE A 973 18.13 12.46 -2.50
CA PHE A 973 18.24 13.75 -3.18
C PHE A 973 18.10 13.60 -4.70
N VAL A 974 18.88 12.70 -5.33
CA VAL A 974 18.80 12.44 -6.77
C VAL A 974 17.42 11.92 -7.17
N ARG A 975 16.80 11.03 -6.39
CA ARG A 975 15.44 10.52 -6.66
C ARG A 975 14.40 11.64 -6.64
N TRP A 976 14.40 12.48 -5.60
CA TRP A 976 13.44 13.58 -5.51
C TRP A 976 13.68 14.64 -6.60
N CYS A 977 14.94 14.98 -6.91
CA CYS A 977 15.25 15.83 -8.07
C CYS A 977 14.71 15.27 -9.39
N ARG A 978 14.74 13.95 -9.60
CA ARG A 978 14.13 13.33 -10.79
C ARG A 978 12.62 13.45 -10.79
N GLN A 979 11.93 13.19 -9.67
CA GLN A 979 10.48 13.36 -9.60
C GLN A 979 10.04 14.83 -9.80
N VAL A 980 10.84 15.80 -9.33
CA VAL A 980 10.63 17.23 -9.62
C VAL A 980 10.86 17.52 -11.11
N VAL A 981 11.93 17.00 -11.71
CA VAL A 981 12.22 17.11 -13.14
C VAL A 981 11.09 16.52 -14.00
N ASP A 982 10.59 15.34 -13.64
CA ASP A 982 9.53 14.63 -14.37
C ASP A 982 8.22 15.47 -14.35
N LEU A 983 7.83 16.00 -13.18
CA LEU A 983 6.67 16.89 -13.07
C LEU A 983 6.88 18.22 -13.81
N LEU A 984 8.07 18.83 -13.75
CA LEU A 984 8.37 20.05 -14.52
C LEU A 984 8.35 19.81 -16.04
N ASP A 985 8.86 18.67 -16.52
CA ASP A 985 8.78 18.27 -17.93
C ASP A 985 7.32 18.07 -18.35
N GLN A 986 6.47 17.45 -17.53
CA GLN A 986 5.02 17.37 -17.75
C GLN A 986 4.37 18.76 -17.83
N LEU A 987 4.58 19.62 -16.82
CA LEU A 987 4.02 20.98 -16.77
C LEU A 987 4.40 21.79 -18.02
N ARG A 988 5.67 21.76 -18.44
CA ARG A 988 6.15 22.37 -19.70
C ARG A 988 5.40 21.83 -20.92
N ASN A 989 5.17 20.52 -20.98
CA ASN A 989 4.49 19.88 -22.10
C ASN A 989 2.97 20.17 -22.11
N VAL A 990 2.39 20.51 -20.95
CA VAL A 990 0.98 20.88 -20.75
C VAL A 990 0.70 22.33 -21.15
N VAL A 991 1.46 23.30 -20.62
CA VAL A 991 1.25 24.73 -20.93
C VAL A 991 2.01 25.22 -22.18
N GLY A 992 2.97 24.45 -22.66
CA GLY A 992 3.80 24.77 -23.81
C GLY A 992 4.99 25.69 -23.49
N LYS A 993 5.99 25.69 -24.37
CA LYS A 993 7.24 26.47 -24.19
C LYS A 993 7.06 27.99 -24.25
N GLY A 994 5.93 28.46 -24.80
CA GLY A 994 5.60 29.88 -24.92
C GLY A 994 4.94 30.51 -23.69
N ASP A 995 4.33 29.70 -22.80
CA ASP A 995 3.82 30.23 -21.53
C ASP A 995 5.00 30.47 -20.55
N PRO A 996 4.98 31.56 -19.76
CA PRO A 996 6.06 31.87 -18.80
C PRO A 996 6.39 30.73 -17.84
N VAL A 997 5.40 29.97 -17.37
CA VAL A 997 5.58 28.81 -16.48
C VAL A 997 6.26 27.67 -17.24
N GLY A 998 5.86 27.40 -18.48
CA GLY A 998 6.50 26.37 -19.31
C GLY A 998 7.95 26.71 -19.67
N ALA A 999 8.24 27.98 -19.94
CA ALA A 999 9.59 28.46 -20.17
C ALA A 999 10.46 28.38 -18.90
N ALA A 1000 9.91 28.72 -17.72
CA ALA A 1000 10.58 28.56 -16.44
C ALA A 1000 10.83 27.07 -16.11
N ALA A 1001 9.85 26.21 -16.31
CA ALA A 1001 9.95 24.76 -16.10
C ALA A 1001 11.02 24.12 -17.00
N GLY A 1002 11.07 24.49 -18.28
CA GLY A 1002 12.12 24.03 -19.20
C GLY A 1002 13.53 24.42 -18.75
N ARG A 1003 13.72 25.67 -18.30
CA ARG A 1003 15.02 26.10 -17.72
C ARG A 1003 15.32 25.41 -16.39
N ALA A 1004 14.32 25.14 -15.57
CA ALA A 1004 14.47 24.46 -14.29
C ALA A 1004 14.93 23.01 -14.50
N VAL A 1005 14.33 22.28 -15.45
CA VAL A 1005 14.77 20.92 -15.83
C VAL A 1005 16.24 20.90 -16.24
N THR A 1006 16.69 21.85 -17.08
CA THR A 1006 18.12 21.97 -17.45
C THR A 1006 19.01 22.28 -16.25
N ALA A 1007 18.59 23.16 -15.33
CA ALA A 1007 19.36 23.51 -14.15
C ALA A 1007 19.47 22.37 -13.12
N LEU A 1008 18.43 21.53 -13.02
CA LEU A 1008 18.41 20.36 -12.14
C LEU A 1008 19.20 19.17 -12.71
N ARG A 1009 19.14 18.93 -14.03
CA ARG A 1009 19.88 17.86 -14.74
C ARG A 1009 21.38 18.20 -14.90
N ARG A 1010 22.12 18.21 -13.79
CA ARG A 1010 23.58 18.34 -13.74
C ARG A 1010 24.20 17.38 -12.72
N GLY A 1011 25.53 17.24 -12.73
CA GLY A 1011 26.29 16.44 -11.75
C GLY A 1011 25.67 15.05 -11.50
N VAL A 1012 25.57 14.67 -10.23
CA VAL A 1012 24.98 13.37 -9.81
C VAL A 1012 23.53 13.14 -10.28
N VAL A 1013 22.75 14.19 -10.58
CA VAL A 1013 21.36 14.06 -11.04
C VAL A 1013 21.30 13.63 -12.51
N ALA A 1014 22.24 14.10 -13.34
CA ALA A 1014 22.37 13.79 -14.76
C ALA A 1014 22.98 12.41 -15.06
N MET A 1015 23.56 11.73 -14.08
CA MET A 1015 24.13 10.40 -14.29
C MET A 1015 23.05 9.33 -14.54
N GLY A 1016 23.23 8.50 -15.57
CA GLY A 1016 22.28 7.43 -15.91
C GLY A 1016 21.03 7.89 -16.67
N THR A 1017 21.07 9.07 -17.32
CA THR A 1017 20.11 9.50 -18.35
C THR A 1017 20.73 9.50 -19.75
N ALA A 1018 21.73 8.66 -19.98
CA ALA A 1018 22.52 8.54 -21.21
C ALA A 1018 22.79 7.06 -21.52
#